data_AF-A0A180FSK9-F1
#
_entry.id   AF-A0A180FSK9-F1
#
_cell.length_a   1.000
_cell.length_b   1.000
_cell.length_c   1.000
_cell.angle_alpha   90.00
_cell.angle_beta   90.00
_cell.angle_gamma   90.00
#
_symmetry.space_group_name_H-M   'P 1'
#
loop_
_entity.id
_entity.type
_entity.pdbx_description
1 polymer ?
#
loop_
_entity_poly.entity_id
_entity_poly.type
_entity_poly.pdbx_seq_one_letter_code
_entity_poly.pdbx_strand_id
1 'polypeptide(L)'
;MNLKLPERILQIIEELKTKFFNNPRLEQRNSKFYSLSPTDKIENGDCYFDALSWALTNRKEKSIKNIALTGPYGSGKSSILQSFQKVNADKHLHFLNISLATFKEEKKPEDKTEGENLQRLIELSILQQLFYREKDRKLPDSRLKKITTFSWTKLLLSALGCLVFMFSLVLLLKPQILPTILPNVTISETVKIVIHYVSLIFSIIGIFFIAVKSIRILHNLKISKLNIKNAEIEISDNINKSVLNHNLEEILYFFEATDYNVIIFEDLDRFQETEIFTKLREINLLINNSKKINKDIVFIYAIRDEMFSNKDRTKFFDFIIPVIPVINYSNSNEILLKEIKAIAGNVSESLINDLSLFIDEMRVLYNIINEFQIYKQLLSKELSQDKMLAMIVYKNICPCDFVKLSNYEGDLYDTINKKHEYIKQQSEHFDKIIAENKEEIQKLEALKIKDIKELRALYILQYVGQLTGFNTFSINDVNYNYIGVIQDDIFAYFIADKVSYSYQRQGYSYILNDQVSLKFKDVEKQVDSKYTYEEREQQITEWNNNKINELKQKIALLEQQKNESRHETIGNLLSNKSISVKTTDNRQTLISLLLRNGYIDENYLDYISLFHEGSLSKKDYLFLSNVKAQMSTVFNHSLDNIGNLIRKIHIYDFQKEYILNYDLVDFVLSNARYQEQKEAIFNLLRNESKTSMEFIGEFIKNGINIDIFIRELSPYWSNIWNYIVHSSDSDMIVYSYLKLIVEKAQISSIKIISDNSNLKQYIAELPGFCNISSNEEKIKQVLKVLDIKFEDIITDIISDKLLNYIYQNNHYQIIPIALETMIQTKGNFNQVDFDTRNYYAILNSQCDVLITYIEGNIQEYIDNVYLELETNTKEEEESLIKLLNNENINETAKTAIIQKVETKVSTLSKIDAGGVENLLLENSKLIPNWTDIVDKFVSDGNTISMPVLLFINDITNAQELSKYKIDKNKPLKETVDVFLETILLEDKITDISYSNILNSIPCSYNRLAFENLSQPKVELLIENNILELNERNYTLLRDNFGLHIDLIEKRHYELTDELLDTLNFDNANIVSVLKSQAIPKKNKQQIFDLYREQDIINSAEILEILPTMVQYDSISVNKNILMAILTKTKNTDKILELYIKKSNELNNDDITDFLQSLPEPYSNIAENGKRPFIEKNRVNLKFAKVLRLKNYISKIEIEKKGIRISTFRNE
;
A
#
# COMPACT_ATOMS: atom_id res chain seq x y z
N MET A 1 65.96 18.21 -81.00
CA MET A 1 65.32 17.53 -82.14
C MET A 1 66.24 16.36 -82.52
N ASN A 2 65.68 15.16 -82.74
CA ASN A 2 66.33 13.83 -82.91
C ASN A 2 66.48 12.98 -81.64
N LEU A 3 65.38 12.31 -81.26
CA LEU A 3 65.45 10.95 -80.73
C LEU A 3 64.88 10.01 -81.80
N LYS A 4 65.56 8.89 -82.04
CA LYS A 4 65.31 7.99 -83.17
C LYS A 4 63.99 7.23 -82.96
N LEU A 5 63.25 6.99 -84.04
CA LEU A 5 61.97 6.26 -84.11
C LEU A 5 61.86 4.99 -83.20
N PRO A 6 62.89 4.13 -83.04
CA PRO A 6 62.81 2.97 -82.15
C PRO A 6 62.68 3.30 -80.65
N GLU A 7 63.25 4.40 -80.16
CA GLU A 7 63.14 4.78 -78.74
C GLU A 7 61.73 5.28 -78.40
N ARG A 8 61.09 5.99 -79.34
CA ARG A 8 59.71 6.49 -79.16
C ARG A 8 58.68 5.35 -79.17
N ILE A 9 58.93 4.29 -79.93
CA ILE A 9 58.08 3.08 -79.94
C ILE A 9 58.28 2.27 -78.64
N LEU A 10 59.50 2.15 -78.14
CA LEU A 10 59.78 1.54 -76.83
C LEU A 10 59.12 2.33 -75.69
N GLN A 11 59.15 3.66 -75.75
CA GLN A 11 58.50 4.54 -74.78
C GLN A 11 56.97 4.40 -74.83
N ILE A 12 56.38 4.28 -76.03
CA ILE A 12 54.93 4.05 -76.19
C ILE A 12 54.54 2.62 -75.74
N ILE A 13 55.40 1.61 -75.91
CA ILE A 13 55.15 0.25 -75.40
C ILE A 13 55.28 0.21 -73.87
N GLU A 14 56.20 0.97 -73.26
CA GLU A 14 56.28 1.15 -71.81
C GLU A 14 55.12 1.98 -71.25
N GLU A 15 54.69 3.03 -71.94
CA GLU A 15 53.52 3.84 -71.58
C GLU A 15 52.21 3.04 -71.71
N LEU A 16 52.08 2.18 -72.72
CA LEU A 16 50.93 1.28 -72.88
C LEU A 16 50.96 0.12 -71.87
N LYS A 17 52.14 -0.42 -71.54
CA LYS A 17 52.28 -1.39 -70.44
C LYS A 17 51.92 -0.76 -69.10
N THR A 18 52.35 0.46 -68.83
CA THR A 18 52.02 1.15 -67.57
C THR A 18 50.56 1.61 -67.52
N LYS A 19 49.94 2.02 -68.64
CA LYS A 19 48.49 2.36 -68.69
C LYS A 19 47.55 1.14 -68.61
N PHE A 20 47.96 -0.04 -69.08
CA PHE A 20 47.10 -1.24 -69.02
C PHE A 20 47.42 -2.20 -67.87
N PHE A 21 48.63 -2.18 -67.29
CA PHE A 21 49.01 -3.11 -66.20
C PHE A 21 49.16 -2.48 -64.82
N ASN A 22 49.21 -1.15 -64.69
CA ASN A 22 49.19 -0.51 -63.37
C ASN A 22 47.75 -0.10 -63.00
N ASN A 23 46.93 -1.10 -62.66
CA ASN A 23 46.02 -0.86 -61.55
C ASN A 23 46.90 -0.63 -60.32
N PRO A 24 46.71 0.45 -59.54
CA PRO A 24 47.42 0.61 -58.29
C PRO A 24 47.20 -0.66 -57.49
N ARG A 25 48.30 -1.25 -57.04
CA ARG A 25 48.31 -2.42 -56.16
C ARG A 25 47.20 -2.22 -55.13
N LEU A 26 46.13 -3.02 -55.24
CA LEU A 26 45.47 -3.54 -54.07
C LEU A 26 46.63 -4.14 -53.28
N GLU A 27 47.11 -3.43 -52.26
CA GLU A 27 47.83 -4.08 -51.19
C GLU A 27 47.04 -5.33 -50.89
N GLN A 28 47.65 -6.50 -51.07
CA GLN A 28 47.12 -7.73 -50.52
C GLN A 28 47.08 -7.52 -49.01
N ARG A 29 46.01 -6.89 -48.52
CA ARG A 29 45.51 -7.12 -47.18
C ARG A 29 45.41 -8.63 -47.12
N ASN A 30 46.12 -9.25 -46.19
CA ASN A 30 46.10 -10.69 -45.93
C ASN A 30 44.71 -11.12 -45.41
N SER A 31 43.65 -10.88 -46.18
CA SER A 31 42.31 -11.38 -45.93
C SER A 31 42.15 -12.69 -46.67
N LYS A 32 42.29 -13.79 -45.95
CA LYS A 32 42.14 -15.14 -46.47
C LYS A 32 40.64 -15.47 -46.57
N PHE A 33 40.05 -15.27 -47.74
CA PHE A 33 38.67 -15.70 -48.04
C PHE A 33 38.65 -17.16 -48.50
N TYR A 34 37.55 -17.86 -48.23
CA TYR A 34 37.32 -19.26 -48.63
C TYR A 34 36.39 -19.36 -49.84
N SER A 35 36.74 -20.22 -50.81
CA SER A 35 35.86 -20.56 -51.94
C SER A 35 34.85 -21.64 -51.54
N LEU A 36 33.59 -21.48 -51.96
CA LEU A 36 32.53 -22.47 -51.72
C LEU A 36 32.47 -23.58 -52.80
N SER A 37 33.33 -23.48 -53.82
CA SER A 37 33.43 -24.50 -54.88
C SER A 37 34.14 -25.76 -54.37
N PRO A 38 33.87 -26.93 -54.96
CA PRO A 38 34.60 -28.15 -54.61
C PRO A 38 36.11 -27.95 -54.76
N THR A 39 36.88 -28.55 -53.86
CA THR A 39 38.33 -28.47 -53.86
C THR A 39 38.92 -29.65 -54.65
N ASP A 40 40.01 -29.38 -55.36
CA ASP A 40 40.78 -30.38 -56.11
C ASP A 40 41.90 -31.02 -55.28
N LYS A 41 41.88 -30.77 -53.96
CA LYS A 41 42.77 -31.31 -52.94
C LYS A 41 41.95 -31.58 -51.69
N ILE A 42 41.88 -32.85 -51.29
CA ILE A 42 41.31 -33.30 -50.02
C ILE A 42 42.42 -33.90 -49.18
N GLU A 43 42.43 -33.57 -47.90
CA GLU A 43 43.27 -34.22 -46.89
C GLU A 43 42.63 -35.56 -46.50
N ASN A 44 43.42 -36.64 -46.42
CA ASN A 44 42.98 -37.99 -46.06
C ASN A 44 41.95 -38.66 -47.02
N GLY A 45 42.03 -38.36 -48.33
CA GLY A 45 41.13 -38.93 -49.35
C GLY A 45 41.50 -40.34 -49.87
N ASP A 46 42.63 -40.90 -49.44
CA ASP A 46 43.23 -42.10 -50.04
C ASP A 46 42.30 -43.31 -50.06
N CYS A 47 41.54 -43.54 -48.97
CA CYS A 47 40.60 -44.65 -48.90
C CYS A 47 39.46 -44.56 -49.94
N TYR A 48 39.00 -43.34 -50.26
CA TYR A 48 38.00 -43.11 -51.30
C TYR A 48 38.58 -43.30 -52.70
N PHE A 49 39.83 -42.86 -52.90
CA PHE A 49 40.54 -43.06 -54.17
C PHE A 49 40.82 -44.54 -54.42
N ASP A 50 41.21 -45.29 -53.40
CA ASP A 50 41.42 -46.73 -53.47
C ASP A 50 40.12 -47.48 -53.78
N ALA A 51 39.01 -47.13 -53.12
CA ALA A 51 37.70 -47.73 -53.38
C ALA A 51 37.20 -47.45 -54.81
N LEU A 52 37.33 -46.20 -55.29
CA LEU A 52 36.99 -45.82 -56.66
C LEU A 52 37.89 -46.52 -57.69
N SER A 53 39.20 -46.56 -57.43
CA SER A 53 40.19 -47.23 -58.28
C SER A 53 39.92 -48.74 -58.36
N TRP A 54 39.63 -49.38 -57.22
CA TRP A 54 39.28 -50.79 -57.16
C TRP A 54 38.01 -51.08 -57.96
N ALA A 55 36.93 -50.32 -57.73
CA ALA A 55 35.65 -50.53 -58.41
C ALA A 55 35.77 -50.32 -59.93
N LEU A 56 36.50 -49.29 -60.36
CA LEU A 56 36.73 -49.02 -61.78
C LEU A 56 37.66 -50.06 -62.41
N THR A 57 38.74 -50.48 -61.75
CA THR A 57 39.66 -51.50 -62.29
C THR A 57 38.97 -52.86 -62.44
N ASN A 58 38.13 -53.25 -61.48
CA ASN A 58 37.42 -54.54 -61.47
C ASN A 58 36.08 -54.51 -62.24
N ARG A 59 35.74 -53.40 -62.92
CA ARG A 59 34.43 -53.18 -63.54
C ARG A 59 33.97 -54.27 -64.52
N LYS A 60 34.93 -54.87 -65.25
CA LYS A 60 34.66 -55.91 -66.24
C LYS A 60 34.48 -57.29 -65.60
N GLU A 61 35.35 -57.65 -64.64
CA GLU A 61 35.31 -58.97 -63.98
C GLU A 61 34.11 -59.09 -63.03
N LYS A 62 33.78 -58.02 -62.30
CA LYS A 62 32.72 -58.01 -61.28
C LYS A 62 31.40 -57.40 -61.76
N SER A 63 31.28 -57.07 -63.04
CA SER A 63 30.09 -56.43 -63.64
C SER A 63 29.64 -55.15 -62.91
N ILE A 64 30.58 -54.30 -62.49
CA ILE A 64 30.29 -53.03 -61.80
C ILE A 64 30.01 -51.97 -62.85
N LYS A 65 28.76 -51.52 -62.97
CA LYS A 65 28.33 -50.55 -63.99
C LYS A 65 27.76 -49.27 -63.37
N ASN A 66 27.20 -49.33 -62.16
CA ASN A 66 26.59 -48.20 -61.47
C ASN A 66 27.18 -48.09 -60.06
N ILE A 67 27.91 -47.00 -59.79
CA ILE A 67 28.57 -46.73 -58.51
C ILE A 67 27.88 -45.52 -57.84
N ALA A 68 27.53 -45.61 -56.56
CA ALA A 68 27.11 -44.44 -55.79
C ALA A 68 28.22 -43.95 -54.87
N LEU A 69 28.45 -42.64 -54.85
CA LEU A 69 29.03 -41.94 -53.72
C LEU A 69 27.86 -41.38 -52.90
N THR A 70 27.61 -41.94 -51.72
CA THR A 70 26.51 -41.51 -50.85
C THR A 70 27.05 -40.76 -49.65
N GLY A 71 26.33 -39.76 -49.18
CA GLY A 71 26.69 -38.98 -48.00
C GLY A 71 25.71 -37.82 -47.86
N PRO A 72 25.60 -37.16 -46.70
CA PRO A 72 24.69 -36.02 -46.56
C PRO A 72 25.09 -34.87 -47.49
N TYR A 73 24.21 -33.87 -47.61
CA TYR A 73 24.50 -32.70 -48.42
C TYR A 73 25.78 -32.01 -47.90
N GLY A 74 26.62 -31.50 -48.80
CA GLY A 74 27.88 -30.85 -48.41
C GLY A 74 28.99 -31.76 -47.85
N SER A 75 28.82 -33.10 -47.84
CA SER A 75 29.81 -34.03 -47.28
C SER A 75 31.16 -34.12 -48.01
N GLY A 76 31.33 -33.44 -49.16
CA GLY A 76 32.58 -33.42 -49.93
C GLY A 76 32.64 -34.37 -51.13
N LYS A 77 31.51 -35.00 -51.52
CA LYS A 77 31.42 -35.93 -52.66
C LYS A 77 32.06 -35.38 -53.95
N SER A 78 31.68 -34.17 -54.36
CA SER A 78 32.22 -33.51 -55.57
C SER A 78 33.72 -33.25 -55.46
N SER A 79 34.20 -32.85 -54.27
CA SER A 79 35.63 -32.64 -54.04
C SER A 79 36.41 -33.95 -54.16
N ILE A 80 35.84 -35.08 -53.68
CA ILE A 80 36.45 -36.42 -53.81
C ILE A 80 36.58 -36.80 -55.28
N LEU A 81 35.51 -36.61 -56.05
CA LEU A 81 35.50 -36.94 -57.48
C LEU A 81 36.48 -36.07 -58.27
N GLN A 82 36.51 -34.75 -58.02
CA GLN A 82 37.46 -33.85 -58.68
C GLN A 82 38.91 -34.16 -58.31
N SER A 83 39.18 -34.43 -57.02
CA SER A 83 40.52 -34.80 -56.55
C SER A 83 40.96 -36.14 -57.15
N PHE A 84 40.07 -37.14 -57.19
CA PHE A 84 40.33 -38.43 -57.81
C PHE A 84 40.64 -38.29 -59.30
N GLN A 85 39.86 -37.49 -60.05
CA GLN A 85 40.10 -37.24 -61.47
C GLN A 85 41.47 -36.62 -61.74
N LYS A 86 41.95 -35.77 -60.83
CA LYS A 86 43.25 -35.10 -60.94
C LYS A 86 44.42 -36.01 -60.59
N VAL A 87 44.25 -36.88 -59.60
CA VAL A 87 45.31 -37.78 -59.10
C VAL A 87 45.36 -39.11 -59.85
N ASN A 88 44.24 -39.52 -60.48
CA ASN A 88 44.15 -40.80 -61.19
C ASN A 88 45.23 -40.94 -62.27
N ALA A 89 46.01 -42.01 -62.18
CA ALA A 89 47.09 -42.33 -63.12
C ALA A 89 46.64 -43.24 -64.27
N ASP A 90 45.45 -43.85 -64.20
CA ASP A 90 44.96 -44.74 -65.27
C ASP A 90 44.48 -43.92 -66.47
N LYS A 91 45.28 -43.95 -67.54
CA LYS A 91 45.01 -43.26 -68.82
C LYS A 91 43.87 -43.89 -69.61
N HIS A 92 43.41 -45.09 -69.25
CA HIS A 92 42.26 -45.73 -69.89
C HIS A 92 40.93 -45.24 -69.35
N LEU A 93 40.89 -44.46 -68.25
CA LEU A 93 39.67 -43.87 -67.72
C LEU A 93 39.48 -42.46 -68.26
N HIS A 94 38.39 -42.27 -69.01
CA HIS A 94 38.00 -41.00 -69.58
C HIS A 94 36.67 -40.57 -68.98
N PHE A 95 36.74 -39.50 -68.18
CA PHE A 95 35.62 -39.03 -67.38
C PHE A 95 34.80 -37.94 -68.07
N LEU A 96 33.48 -38.03 -67.93
CA LEU A 96 32.54 -36.99 -68.32
C LEU A 96 31.68 -36.62 -67.12
N ASN A 97 31.78 -35.36 -66.68
CA ASN A 97 30.98 -34.85 -65.56
C ASN A 97 29.73 -34.17 -66.12
N ILE A 98 28.58 -34.54 -65.56
CA ILE A 98 27.25 -34.01 -65.85
C ILE A 98 26.73 -33.46 -64.53
N SER A 99 26.54 -32.15 -64.45
CA SER A 99 26.03 -31.46 -63.26
C SER A 99 24.83 -30.59 -63.66
N LEU A 100 23.70 -30.81 -63.01
CA LEU A 100 22.45 -30.14 -63.36
C LEU A 100 22.27 -28.89 -62.50
N ALA A 101 22.21 -27.72 -63.16
CA ALA A 101 22.10 -26.41 -62.50
C ALA A 101 20.66 -25.85 -62.47
N THR A 102 19.63 -26.69 -62.59
CA THR A 102 18.24 -26.22 -62.65
C THR A 102 17.70 -25.96 -61.24
N PHE A 103 17.44 -24.70 -60.91
CA PHE A 103 16.88 -24.27 -59.62
C PHE A 103 15.35 -24.42 -59.63
N LYS A 104 14.82 -25.43 -58.94
CA LYS A 104 13.43 -25.47 -58.47
C LYS A 104 13.44 -25.76 -56.98
N GLU A 105 12.55 -25.11 -56.22
CA GLU A 105 12.46 -25.26 -54.75
C GLU A 105 12.24 -26.74 -54.36
N GLU A 106 12.77 -27.15 -53.19
CA GLU A 106 12.65 -28.50 -52.61
C GLU A 106 11.20 -28.84 -52.16
N LYS A 107 10.19 -28.60 -52.99
CA LYS A 107 8.83 -29.07 -52.76
C LYS A 107 8.57 -30.27 -53.66
N LYS A 108 8.06 -31.34 -53.05
CA LYS A 108 7.52 -32.48 -53.82
C LYS A 108 6.43 -31.95 -54.75
N PRO A 109 6.41 -32.34 -56.04
CA PRO A 109 5.34 -31.95 -56.93
C PRO A 109 4.01 -32.46 -56.35
N GLU A 110 3.06 -31.54 -56.11
CA GLU A 110 1.73 -31.88 -55.56
C GLU A 110 0.88 -32.64 -56.59
N ASP A 111 1.20 -32.49 -57.89
CA ASP A 111 0.52 -33.12 -59.02
C ASP A 111 1.44 -34.05 -59.84
N LYS A 112 0.91 -35.21 -60.25
CA LYS A 112 1.62 -36.20 -61.10
C LYS A 112 2.12 -35.60 -62.42
N THR A 113 1.35 -34.68 -63.00
CA THR A 113 1.67 -33.99 -64.26
C THR A 113 2.88 -33.06 -64.13
N GLU A 114 3.11 -32.46 -62.95
CA GLU A 114 4.31 -31.66 -62.72
C GLU A 114 5.56 -32.52 -62.56
N GLY A 115 5.44 -33.68 -61.91
CA GLY A 115 6.53 -34.65 -61.75
C GLY A 115 7.01 -35.22 -63.09
N GLU A 116 6.09 -35.65 -63.96
CA GLU A 116 6.43 -36.17 -65.30
C GLU A 116 7.12 -35.10 -66.18
N ASN A 117 6.66 -33.84 -66.10
CA ASN A 117 7.29 -32.72 -66.81
C ASN A 117 8.70 -32.40 -66.27
N LEU A 118 8.89 -32.42 -64.94
CA LEU A 118 10.19 -32.20 -64.32
C LEU A 118 11.20 -33.29 -64.72
N GLN A 119 10.79 -34.56 -64.68
CA GLN A 119 11.59 -35.69 -65.14
C GLN A 119 12.03 -35.52 -66.60
N ARG A 120 11.10 -35.08 -67.47
CA ARG A 120 11.39 -34.82 -68.88
C ARG A 120 12.43 -33.70 -69.07
N LEU A 121 12.36 -32.64 -68.25
CA LEU A 121 13.35 -31.55 -68.26
C LEU A 121 14.74 -32.01 -67.78
N ILE A 122 14.80 -32.87 -66.77
CA ILE A 122 16.05 -33.46 -66.28
C ILE A 122 16.68 -34.33 -67.38
N GLU A 123 15.89 -35.21 -68.00
CA GLU A 123 16.33 -36.04 -69.13
C GLU A 123 16.86 -35.21 -70.30
N LEU A 124 16.17 -34.12 -70.66
CA LEU A 124 16.61 -33.16 -71.68
C LEU A 124 17.93 -32.49 -71.31
N SER A 125 18.09 -32.07 -70.06
CA SER A 125 19.32 -31.40 -69.59
C SER A 125 20.52 -32.35 -69.59
N ILE A 126 20.33 -33.62 -69.20
CA ILE A 126 21.36 -34.67 -69.31
C ILE A 126 21.76 -34.87 -70.78
N LEU A 127 20.77 -35.02 -71.67
CA LEU A 127 21.00 -35.16 -73.10
C LEU A 127 21.78 -33.93 -73.63
N GLN A 128 21.37 -32.72 -73.27
CA GLN A 128 22.08 -31.51 -73.66
C GLN A 128 23.52 -31.52 -73.19
N GLN A 129 23.80 -31.86 -71.92
CA GLN A 129 25.17 -31.87 -71.41
C GLN A 129 26.07 -32.93 -72.06
N LEU A 130 25.53 -34.10 -72.39
CA LEU A 130 26.24 -35.13 -73.16
C LEU A 130 26.71 -34.58 -74.51
N PHE A 131 25.81 -34.01 -75.31
CA PHE A 131 26.12 -33.59 -76.67
C PHE A 131 26.78 -32.20 -76.74
N TYR A 132 26.43 -31.26 -75.86
CA TYR A 132 26.93 -29.88 -75.90
C TYR A 132 28.40 -29.76 -75.48
N ARG A 133 28.94 -30.70 -74.69
CA ARG A 133 30.34 -30.70 -74.26
C ARG A 133 31.34 -31.03 -75.38
N GLU A 134 31.00 -31.93 -76.31
CA GLU A 134 31.91 -32.32 -77.40
C GLU A 134 31.81 -31.42 -78.64
N LYS A 135 32.87 -31.29 -79.43
CA LYS A 135 32.82 -30.49 -80.68
C LYS A 135 32.07 -31.26 -81.78
N ASP A 136 31.28 -30.57 -82.61
CA ASP A 136 30.52 -31.17 -83.72
C ASP A 136 31.36 -32.05 -84.65
N ARG A 137 32.66 -31.74 -84.80
CA ARG A 137 33.63 -32.58 -85.54
C ARG A 137 33.68 -34.03 -85.05
N LYS A 138 33.55 -34.27 -83.75
CA LYS A 138 33.63 -35.61 -83.15
C LYS A 138 32.30 -36.37 -83.23
N LEU A 139 31.19 -35.66 -83.43
CA LEU A 139 29.84 -36.23 -83.56
C LEU A 139 29.20 -35.79 -84.88
N PRO A 140 29.84 -36.04 -86.04
CA PRO A 140 29.41 -35.47 -87.33
C PRO A 140 28.04 -35.97 -87.80
N ASP A 141 27.60 -37.15 -87.35
CA ASP A 141 26.36 -37.79 -87.78
C ASP A 141 25.23 -37.67 -86.73
N SER A 142 25.45 -36.90 -85.66
CA SER A 142 24.42 -36.65 -84.66
C SER A 142 23.28 -35.79 -85.22
N ARG A 143 22.04 -36.13 -84.87
CA ARG A 143 20.85 -35.34 -85.23
C ARG A 143 20.74 -34.05 -84.41
N LEU A 144 21.45 -33.96 -83.27
CA LEU A 144 21.45 -32.81 -82.37
C LEU A 144 22.50 -31.78 -82.81
N LYS A 145 22.19 -31.04 -83.88
CA LYS A 145 23.11 -30.05 -84.48
C LYS A 145 23.25 -28.80 -83.61
N LYS A 146 24.48 -28.32 -83.44
CA LYS A 146 24.77 -27.04 -82.81
C LYS A 146 24.86 -25.91 -83.83
N ILE A 147 24.78 -24.69 -83.32
CA ILE A 147 25.08 -23.50 -84.12
C ILE A 147 26.57 -23.54 -84.49
N THR A 148 26.85 -23.91 -85.73
CA THR A 148 28.20 -23.86 -86.29
C THR A 148 28.55 -22.43 -86.67
N THR A 149 29.67 -21.92 -86.13
CA THR A 149 30.22 -20.63 -86.57
C THR A 149 31.23 -20.88 -87.69
N PHE A 150 31.02 -20.22 -88.83
CA PHE A 150 31.96 -20.30 -89.94
C PHE A 150 33.15 -19.38 -89.68
N SER A 151 34.38 -19.89 -89.78
CA SER A 151 35.55 -19.01 -89.72
C SER A 151 35.54 -18.09 -90.94
N TRP A 152 35.74 -16.79 -90.71
CA TRP A 152 35.72 -15.78 -91.77
C TRP A 152 36.69 -16.13 -92.92
N THR A 153 37.83 -16.74 -92.59
CA THR A 153 38.82 -17.27 -93.53
C THR A 153 38.28 -18.37 -94.44
N LYS A 154 37.46 -19.31 -93.93
CA LYS A 154 36.86 -20.39 -94.72
C LYS A 154 35.75 -19.86 -95.64
N LEU A 155 34.98 -18.87 -95.17
CA LEU A 155 33.98 -18.19 -95.99
C LEU A 155 34.63 -17.45 -97.15
N LEU A 156 35.70 -16.70 -96.89
CA LEU A 156 36.43 -15.96 -97.91
C LEU A 156 37.06 -16.90 -98.95
N LEU A 157 37.70 -18.00 -98.53
CA LEU A 157 38.24 -19.00 -99.45
C LEU A 157 37.15 -19.67 -100.30
N SER A 158 36.00 -19.98 -99.70
CA SER A 158 34.88 -20.61 -100.42
C SER A 158 34.25 -19.64 -101.42
N ALA A 159 34.08 -18.37 -101.05
CA ALA A 159 33.58 -17.32 -101.94
C ALA A 159 34.55 -17.07 -103.11
N LEU A 160 35.86 -17.02 -102.84
CA LEU A 160 36.89 -16.89 -103.87
C LEU A 160 36.85 -18.10 -104.82
N GLY A 161 36.72 -19.32 -104.29
CA GLY A 161 36.57 -20.54 -105.09
C GLY A 161 35.33 -20.52 -105.98
N CYS A 162 34.19 -20.06 -105.46
CA CYS A 162 32.97 -19.88 -106.24
C CYS A 162 33.14 -18.82 -107.34
N LEU A 163 33.82 -17.72 -107.07
CA LEU A 163 34.11 -16.69 -108.07
C LEU A 163 35.01 -17.22 -109.18
N VAL A 164 36.07 -17.95 -108.83
CA VAL A 164 36.97 -18.59 -109.80
C VAL A 164 36.20 -19.59 -110.67
N PHE A 165 35.33 -20.41 -110.06
CA PHE A 165 34.48 -21.35 -110.78
C PHE A 165 33.49 -20.64 -111.72
N MET A 166 32.81 -19.58 -111.27
CA MET A 166 31.88 -18.82 -112.10
C MET A 166 32.62 -18.13 -113.26
N PHE A 167 33.77 -17.54 -112.98
CA PHE A 167 34.60 -16.90 -113.99
C PHE A 167 35.12 -17.92 -115.01
N SER A 168 35.55 -19.10 -114.56
CA SER A 168 35.96 -20.19 -115.47
C SER A 168 34.78 -20.71 -116.31
N LEU A 169 33.58 -20.78 -115.73
CA LEU A 169 32.38 -21.19 -116.47
C LEU A 169 32.01 -20.17 -117.56
N VAL A 170 32.11 -18.88 -117.24
CA VAL A 170 31.85 -17.78 -118.19
C VAL A 170 32.87 -17.77 -119.32
N LEU A 171 34.17 -17.93 -119.02
CA LEU A 171 35.22 -18.02 -120.04
C LEU A 171 35.06 -19.27 -120.93
N LEU A 172 34.55 -20.38 -120.39
CA LEU A 172 34.28 -21.60 -121.16
C LEU A 172 33.10 -21.42 -122.13
N LEU A 173 31.99 -20.85 -121.64
CA LEU A 173 30.75 -20.69 -122.42
C LEU A 173 30.79 -19.52 -123.39
N LYS A 174 31.54 -18.47 -123.06
CA LYS A 174 31.68 -17.24 -123.86
C LYS A 174 33.15 -16.79 -123.96
N PRO A 175 34.00 -17.51 -124.72
CA PRO A 175 35.42 -17.18 -124.84
C PRO A 175 35.68 -15.78 -125.45
N GLN A 176 34.72 -15.22 -126.20
CA GLN A 176 34.79 -13.87 -126.76
C GLN A 176 34.80 -12.74 -125.71
N ILE A 177 34.46 -13.02 -124.45
CA ILE A 177 34.47 -12.01 -123.38
C ILE A 177 35.89 -11.56 -123.03
N LEU A 178 36.89 -12.43 -123.17
CA LEU A 178 38.27 -12.15 -122.79
C LEU A 178 38.88 -10.91 -123.48
N PRO A 179 38.79 -10.74 -124.82
CA PRO A 179 39.23 -9.51 -125.48
C PRO A 179 38.35 -8.28 -125.14
N THR A 180 37.15 -8.48 -124.62
CA THR A 180 36.25 -7.37 -124.21
C THR A 180 36.66 -6.80 -122.84
N ILE A 181 37.11 -7.66 -121.91
CA ILE A 181 37.55 -7.26 -120.56
C ILE A 181 38.98 -6.69 -120.57
N LEU A 182 39.85 -7.18 -121.47
CA LEU A 182 41.24 -6.75 -121.61
C LEU A 182 41.52 -6.19 -123.02
N PRO A 183 40.88 -5.07 -123.42
CA PRO A 183 40.94 -4.56 -124.79
C PRO A 183 42.35 -4.12 -125.24
N ASN A 184 43.25 -3.81 -124.31
CA ASN A 184 44.61 -3.32 -124.58
C ASN A 184 45.69 -4.41 -124.51
N VAL A 185 45.31 -5.69 -124.39
CA VAL A 185 46.27 -6.81 -124.30
C VAL A 185 46.14 -7.70 -125.53
N THR A 186 47.17 -7.75 -126.37
CA THR A 186 47.23 -8.68 -127.51
C THR A 186 47.56 -10.09 -127.01
N ILE A 187 46.53 -10.91 -126.81
CA ILE A 187 46.64 -12.31 -126.38
C ILE A 187 46.87 -13.19 -127.62
N SER A 188 47.97 -13.96 -127.65
CA SER A 188 48.25 -14.90 -128.74
C SER A 188 47.23 -16.04 -128.79
N GLU A 189 47.03 -16.66 -129.96
CA GLU A 189 46.11 -17.80 -130.10
C GLU A 189 46.48 -18.98 -129.20
N THR A 190 47.78 -19.23 -128.97
CA THR A 190 48.25 -20.24 -128.02
C THR A 190 47.78 -19.96 -126.59
N VAL A 191 47.80 -18.69 -126.16
CA VAL A 191 47.36 -18.32 -124.81
C VAL A 191 45.84 -18.44 -124.68
N LYS A 192 45.06 -18.16 -125.73
CA LYS A 192 43.60 -18.40 -125.71
C LYS A 192 43.25 -19.88 -125.53
N ILE A 193 43.97 -20.77 -126.21
CA ILE A 193 43.79 -22.22 -126.08
C ILE A 193 44.15 -22.68 -124.66
N VAL A 194 45.27 -22.21 -124.11
CA VAL A 194 45.68 -22.51 -122.73
C VAL A 194 44.62 -22.02 -121.74
N ILE A 195 44.14 -20.78 -121.88
CA ILE A 195 43.08 -20.23 -121.03
C ILE A 195 41.81 -21.09 -121.12
N HIS A 196 41.43 -21.55 -122.32
CA HIS A 196 40.24 -22.39 -122.50
C HIS A 196 40.36 -23.74 -121.76
N TYR A 197 41.48 -24.44 -121.89
CA TYR A 197 41.69 -25.72 -121.19
C TYR A 197 41.83 -25.54 -119.67
N VAL A 198 42.49 -24.47 -119.21
CA VAL A 198 42.54 -24.13 -117.78
C VAL A 198 41.13 -23.85 -117.26
N SER A 199 40.31 -23.12 -118.02
CA SER A 199 38.91 -22.86 -117.70
C SER A 199 38.10 -24.15 -117.55
N LEU A 200 38.30 -25.11 -118.47
CA LEU A 200 37.66 -26.42 -118.45
C LEU A 200 38.02 -27.20 -117.18
N ILE A 201 39.30 -27.23 -116.80
CA ILE A 201 39.77 -27.91 -115.60
C ILE A 201 39.12 -27.31 -114.34
N PHE A 202 39.13 -25.98 -114.20
CA PHE A 202 38.51 -25.32 -113.04
C PHE A 202 36.99 -25.52 -113.00
N SER A 203 36.32 -25.55 -114.15
CA SER A 203 34.88 -25.85 -114.22
C SER A 203 34.58 -27.31 -113.83
N ILE A 204 35.39 -28.28 -114.24
CA ILE A 204 35.22 -29.69 -113.83
C ILE A 204 35.46 -29.83 -112.31
N ILE A 205 36.51 -29.22 -111.78
CA ILE A 205 36.81 -29.23 -110.33
C ILE A 205 35.65 -28.61 -109.54
N GLY A 206 35.13 -27.46 -110.00
CA GLY A 206 34.01 -26.80 -109.35
C GLY A 206 32.73 -27.65 -109.37
N ILE A 207 32.40 -28.28 -110.50
CA ILE A 207 31.25 -29.20 -110.62
C ILE A 207 31.41 -30.40 -109.68
N PHE A 208 32.61 -31.01 -109.64
CA PHE A 208 32.90 -32.11 -108.73
C PHE A 208 32.72 -31.72 -107.26
N PHE A 209 33.24 -30.54 -106.87
CA PHE A 209 33.09 -30.04 -105.50
C PHE A 209 31.61 -29.79 -105.14
N ILE A 210 30.83 -29.23 -106.08
CA ILE A 210 29.39 -29.04 -105.92
C ILE A 210 28.70 -30.40 -105.76
N ALA A 211 29.04 -31.41 -106.56
CA ALA A 211 28.45 -32.74 -106.49
C ALA A 211 28.72 -33.42 -105.14
N VAL A 212 29.97 -33.42 -104.66
CA VAL A 212 30.35 -34.02 -103.35
C VAL A 212 29.63 -33.31 -102.20
N LYS A 213 29.59 -31.97 -102.21
CA LYS A 213 28.82 -31.18 -101.22
C LYS A 213 27.33 -31.51 -101.27
N SER A 214 26.77 -31.67 -102.47
CA SER A 214 25.35 -31.95 -102.68
C SER A 214 24.97 -33.34 -102.18
N ILE A 215 25.80 -34.37 -102.38
CA ILE A 215 25.55 -35.73 -101.85
C ILE A 215 25.45 -35.71 -100.32
N ARG A 216 26.34 -34.96 -99.63
CA ARG A 216 26.31 -34.85 -98.16
C ARG A 216 25.07 -34.09 -97.64
N ILE A 217 24.57 -33.12 -98.42
CA ILE A 217 23.31 -32.42 -98.12
C ILE A 217 22.12 -33.35 -98.36
N LEU A 218 22.09 -34.09 -99.48
CA LEU A 218 21.03 -35.02 -99.85
C LEU A 218 20.92 -36.21 -98.88
N HIS A 219 22.03 -36.76 -98.40
CA HIS A 219 22.02 -37.83 -97.38
C HIS A 219 21.39 -37.37 -96.05
N ASN A 220 21.53 -36.08 -95.73
CA ASN A 220 20.95 -35.48 -94.53
C ASN A 220 19.49 -35.04 -94.70
N LEU A 221 18.92 -35.08 -95.92
CA LEU A 221 17.53 -34.73 -96.21
C LEU A 221 16.64 -35.97 -96.12
N LYS A 222 16.37 -36.46 -94.91
CA LYS A 222 15.22 -37.34 -94.67
C LYS A 222 13.98 -36.45 -94.54
N ILE A 223 13.07 -36.52 -95.52
CA ILE A 223 11.81 -35.78 -95.52
C ILE A 223 10.87 -36.42 -94.50
N SER A 224 10.92 -35.93 -93.26
CA SER A 224 9.88 -36.13 -92.25
C SER A 224 9.17 -34.80 -92.04
N LYS A 225 7.93 -34.71 -92.55
CA LYS A 225 6.93 -33.62 -92.36
C LYS A 225 7.48 -32.18 -92.34
N LEU A 226 7.22 -31.45 -93.43
CA LEU A 226 7.37 -29.99 -93.53
C LEU A 226 6.56 -29.26 -92.45
N ASN A 227 7.21 -28.91 -91.34
CA ASN A 227 6.87 -27.78 -90.49
C ASN A 227 8.09 -26.85 -90.47
N ILE A 228 8.04 -25.80 -91.28
CA ILE A 228 9.03 -24.72 -91.26
C ILE A 228 8.55 -23.70 -90.23
N LYS A 229 8.97 -23.87 -88.98
CA LYS A 229 9.09 -22.82 -87.95
C LYS A 229 9.99 -23.38 -86.85
N ASN A 230 11.22 -22.87 -86.83
CA ASN A 230 12.21 -22.80 -85.74
C ASN A 230 12.52 -24.07 -84.93
N ALA A 231 13.82 -24.31 -84.75
CA ALA A 231 14.42 -25.40 -83.98
C ALA A 231 14.16 -25.26 -82.47
N GLU A 232 12.91 -25.39 -82.07
CA GLU A 232 12.52 -25.78 -80.72
C GLU A 232 12.17 -27.27 -80.75
N ILE A 233 12.69 -28.03 -79.79
CA ILE A 233 12.24 -29.39 -79.55
C ILE A 233 10.76 -29.25 -79.14
N GLU A 234 9.82 -29.42 -80.08
CA GLU A 234 8.38 -29.37 -79.82
C GLU A 234 8.07 -30.41 -78.72
N ILE A 235 7.81 -29.90 -77.52
CA ILE A 235 7.19 -30.64 -76.42
C ILE A 235 5.73 -30.82 -76.83
N SER A 236 5.43 -31.89 -77.58
CA SER A 236 4.04 -32.27 -77.81
C SER A 236 3.48 -32.83 -76.50
N ASP A 237 2.41 -32.22 -75.97
CA ASP A 237 1.76 -32.56 -74.70
C ASP A 237 1.12 -33.97 -74.64
N ASN A 238 1.10 -34.71 -75.76
CA ASN A 238 0.36 -35.97 -75.88
C ASN A 238 1.20 -37.24 -76.08
N ILE A 239 2.47 -37.27 -75.63
CA ILE A 239 3.30 -38.49 -75.73
C ILE A 239 4.13 -38.71 -74.45
N ASN A 240 3.68 -39.65 -73.59
CA ASN A 240 4.43 -40.17 -72.41
C ASN A 240 5.63 -41.05 -72.82
N LYS A 241 6.59 -40.52 -73.58
CA LYS A 241 7.84 -41.23 -73.91
C LYS A 241 9.03 -40.50 -73.30
N SER A 242 9.85 -41.24 -72.53
CA SER A 242 11.15 -40.79 -72.02
C SER A 242 12.01 -40.26 -73.17
N VAL A 243 12.58 -39.07 -72.96
CA VAL A 243 13.45 -38.36 -73.90
C VAL A 243 14.75 -39.13 -74.10
N LEU A 244 15.35 -39.65 -73.03
CA LEU A 244 16.57 -40.47 -73.15
C LEU A 244 16.31 -41.72 -73.99
N ASN A 245 15.16 -42.38 -73.79
CA ASN A 245 14.78 -43.55 -74.59
C ASN A 245 14.46 -43.20 -76.05
N HIS A 246 13.80 -42.07 -76.30
CA HIS A 246 13.54 -41.60 -77.67
C HIS A 246 14.84 -41.31 -78.43
N ASN A 247 15.86 -40.84 -77.72
CA ASN A 247 17.17 -40.49 -78.28
C ASN A 247 18.24 -41.58 -78.04
N LEU A 248 17.86 -42.83 -77.76
CA LEU A 248 18.81 -43.92 -77.46
C LEU A 248 19.84 -44.14 -78.57
N GLU A 249 19.45 -44.05 -79.85
CA GLU A 249 20.38 -44.17 -80.99
C GLU A 249 21.49 -43.11 -80.94
N GLU A 250 21.15 -41.88 -80.55
CA GLU A 250 22.11 -40.80 -80.40
C GLU A 250 23.05 -41.09 -79.23
N ILE A 251 22.52 -41.53 -78.09
CA ILE A 251 23.33 -41.86 -76.91
C ILE A 251 24.31 -43.00 -77.23
N LEU A 252 23.85 -44.05 -77.93
CA LEU A 252 24.73 -45.14 -78.38
C LEU A 252 25.82 -44.62 -79.34
N TYR A 253 25.46 -43.76 -80.29
CA TYR A 253 26.43 -43.12 -81.19
C TYR A 253 27.43 -42.25 -80.44
N PHE A 254 26.99 -41.50 -79.42
CA PHE A 254 27.88 -40.69 -78.58
C PHE A 254 28.95 -41.55 -77.92
N PHE A 255 28.58 -42.69 -77.34
CA PHE A 255 29.55 -43.60 -76.72
C PHE A 255 30.38 -44.38 -77.74
N GLU A 256 29.86 -44.65 -78.94
CA GLU A 256 30.62 -45.25 -80.05
C GLU A 256 31.70 -44.30 -80.58
N ALA A 257 31.38 -43.00 -80.70
CA ALA A 257 32.26 -42.00 -81.33
C ALA A 257 33.21 -41.27 -80.36
N THR A 258 32.97 -41.35 -79.04
CA THR A 258 33.82 -40.72 -78.01
C THR A 258 34.61 -41.77 -77.22
N ASP A 259 35.65 -41.36 -76.48
CA ASP A 259 36.44 -42.27 -75.65
C ASP A 259 35.92 -42.37 -74.20
N TYR A 260 34.89 -41.61 -73.84
CA TYR A 260 34.34 -41.58 -72.48
C TYR A 260 33.86 -42.97 -72.04
N ASN A 261 34.27 -43.36 -70.83
CA ASN A 261 33.89 -44.63 -70.23
C ASN A 261 33.51 -44.53 -68.75
N VAL A 262 33.70 -43.37 -68.12
CA VAL A 262 33.16 -43.07 -66.80
C VAL A 262 32.32 -41.81 -66.89
N ILE A 263 31.02 -41.92 -66.60
CA ILE A 263 30.12 -40.77 -66.50
C ILE A 263 29.89 -40.48 -65.03
N ILE A 264 30.10 -39.24 -64.62
CA ILE A 264 29.84 -38.77 -63.26
C ILE A 264 28.60 -37.87 -63.30
N PHE A 265 27.57 -38.25 -62.58
CA PHE A 265 26.38 -37.44 -62.36
C PHE A 265 26.42 -36.79 -60.98
N GLU A 266 26.36 -35.46 -60.96
CA GLU A 266 26.31 -34.63 -59.76
C GLU A 266 24.98 -33.87 -59.70
N ASP A 267 24.53 -33.55 -58.47
CA ASP A 267 23.32 -32.75 -58.18
C ASP A 267 21.97 -33.36 -58.62
N LEU A 268 21.89 -34.67 -58.91
CA LEU A 268 20.69 -35.35 -59.40
C LEU A 268 19.53 -35.58 -58.39
N ASP A 269 19.70 -36.08 -57.18
CA ASP A 269 20.17 -35.21 -56.12
C ASP A 269 19.09 -34.27 -55.58
N ARG A 270 19.08 -33.07 -56.13
CA ARG A 270 18.25 -31.96 -55.66
C ARG A 270 16.79 -32.08 -56.06
N PHE A 271 16.49 -32.86 -57.11
CA PHE A 271 15.15 -33.00 -57.66
C PHE A 271 14.25 -33.96 -56.88
N GLN A 272 14.78 -34.72 -55.90
CA GLN A 272 14.05 -35.73 -55.10
C GLN A 272 13.29 -36.81 -55.91
N GLU A 273 13.56 -36.94 -57.21
CA GLU A 273 12.94 -37.93 -58.08
C GLU A 273 13.81 -39.19 -58.18
N THR A 274 13.28 -40.35 -57.77
CA THR A 274 14.02 -41.62 -57.86
C THR A 274 13.93 -42.26 -59.25
N GLU A 275 12.91 -41.91 -60.04
CA GLU A 275 12.65 -42.52 -61.34
C GLU A 275 13.73 -42.22 -62.40
N ILE A 276 14.34 -41.03 -62.35
CA ILE A 276 15.44 -40.66 -63.26
C ILE A 276 16.64 -41.61 -63.10
N PHE A 277 16.92 -42.07 -61.89
CA PHE A 277 17.98 -43.03 -61.64
C PHE A 277 17.65 -44.36 -62.33
N THR A 278 16.42 -44.87 -62.19
CA THR A 278 15.95 -46.08 -62.89
C THR A 278 16.16 -45.98 -64.39
N LYS A 279 15.80 -44.83 -65.00
CA LYS A 279 16.03 -44.58 -66.44
C LYS A 279 17.52 -44.57 -66.79
N LEU A 280 18.37 -43.92 -65.99
CA LEU A 280 19.81 -43.90 -66.23
C LEU A 280 20.45 -45.29 -66.11
N ARG A 281 19.99 -46.13 -65.18
CA ARG A 281 20.43 -47.53 -65.08
C ARG A 281 19.97 -48.36 -66.27
N GLU A 282 18.73 -48.19 -66.74
CA GLU A 282 18.23 -48.82 -67.98
C GLU A 282 19.09 -48.42 -69.18
N ILE A 283 19.40 -47.13 -69.33
CA ILE A 283 20.27 -46.61 -70.40
C ILE A 283 21.68 -47.20 -70.29
N ASN A 284 22.29 -47.23 -69.10
CA ASN A 284 23.62 -47.80 -68.90
C ASN A 284 23.67 -49.30 -69.24
N LEU A 285 22.61 -50.04 -68.90
CA LEU A 285 22.44 -51.44 -69.28
C LEU A 285 22.39 -51.60 -70.81
N LEU A 286 21.59 -50.77 -71.49
CA LEU A 286 21.47 -50.79 -72.96
C LEU A 286 22.78 -50.43 -73.66
N ILE A 287 23.52 -49.46 -73.13
CA ILE A 287 24.85 -49.06 -73.61
C ILE A 287 25.82 -50.24 -73.51
N ASN A 288 25.94 -50.86 -72.33
CA ASN A 288 26.90 -51.95 -72.11
C ASN A 288 26.52 -53.26 -72.83
N ASN A 289 25.23 -53.50 -73.11
CA ASN A 289 24.77 -54.66 -73.88
C ASN A 289 24.82 -54.46 -75.40
N SER A 290 25.09 -53.23 -75.87
CA SER A 290 25.17 -52.93 -77.29
C SER A 290 26.46 -53.47 -77.90
N LYS A 291 26.33 -54.33 -78.93
CA LYS A 291 27.47 -54.84 -79.70
C LYS A 291 28.26 -53.74 -80.45
N LYS A 292 27.70 -52.53 -80.58
CA LYS A 292 28.39 -51.39 -81.19
C LYS A 292 29.43 -50.75 -80.25
N ILE A 293 29.30 -50.97 -78.94
CA ILE A 293 30.14 -50.33 -77.93
C ILE A 293 31.15 -51.36 -77.41
N ASN A 294 32.41 -51.25 -77.84
CA ASN A 294 33.48 -52.16 -77.47
C ASN A 294 34.21 -51.77 -76.17
N LYS A 295 33.49 -51.17 -75.22
CA LYS A 295 34.05 -50.71 -73.94
C LYS A 295 33.03 -50.75 -72.81
N ASP A 296 33.53 -51.00 -71.61
CA ASP A 296 32.73 -51.02 -70.39
C ASP A 296 32.48 -49.59 -69.88
N ILE A 297 31.21 -49.18 -69.88
CA ILE A 297 30.79 -47.86 -69.41
C ILE A 297 30.32 -47.95 -67.96
N VAL A 298 30.81 -47.06 -67.10
CA VAL A 298 30.43 -46.98 -65.68
C VAL A 298 29.81 -45.62 -65.40
N PHE A 299 28.65 -45.62 -64.73
CA PHE A 299 27.98 -44.42 -64.24
C PHE A 299 28.25 -44.28 -62.73
N ILE A 300 28.80 -43.15 -62.32
CA ILE A 300 29.04 -42.77 -60.93
C ILE A 300 28.01 -41.69 -60.55
N TYR A 301 27.33 -41.87 -59.42
CA TYR A 301 26.29 -40.96 -58.96
C TYR A 301 26.70 -40.38 -57.60
N ALA A 302 26.83 -39.06 -57.51
CA ALA A 302 27.02 -38.35 -56.25
C ALA A 302 25.66 -37.95 -55.67
N ILE A 303 25.22 -38.62 -54.60
CA ILE A 303 23.85 -38.48 -54.07
C ILE A 303 23.80 -38.38 -52.54
N ARG A 304 22.70 -37.81 -52.02
CA ARG A 304 22.30 -37.79 -50.60
C ARG A 304 21.94 -39.19 -50.11
N ASP A 305 22.25 -39.50 -48.85
CA ASP A 305 21.93 -40.80 -48.25
C ASP A 305 20.41 -41.08 -48.20
N GLU A 306 19.61 -40.03 -48.03
CA GLU A 306 18.15 -40.10 -47.85
C GLU A 306 17.35 -40.22 -49.17
N MET A 307 18.03 -40.24 -50.33
CA MET A 307 17.37 -40.27 -51.64
C MET A 307 16.60 -41.57 -51.91
N PHE A 308 16.96 -42.67 -51.25
CA PHE A 308 16.34 -43.98 -51.43
C PHE A 308 15.90 -44.55 -50.08
N SER A 309 14.75 -45.21 -50.02
CA SER A 309 14.39 -46.09 -48.91
C SER A 309 15.43 -47.20 -48.72
N ASN A 310 15.78 -47.54 -47.48
CA ASN A 310 16.92 -48.41 -47.11
C ASN A 310 17.07 -49.72 -47.91
N LYS A 311 15.99 -50.28 -48.48
CA LYS A 311 15.99 -51.53 -49.26
C LYS A 311 16.22 -51.36 -50.77
N ASP A 312 16.11 -50.15 -51.32
CA ASP A 312 16.08 -49.95 -52.78
C ASP A 312 17.43 -49.49 -53.35
N ARG A 313 18.27 -48.80 -52.57
CA ARG A 313 19.62 -48.38 -53.01
C ARG A 313 20.56 -49.54 -53.36
N THR A 314 20.53 -50.64 -52.59
CA THR A 314 21.37 -51.82 -52.85
C THR A 314 20.89 -52.67 -54.02
N LYS A 315 19.65 -52.47 -54.49
CA LYS A 315 19.17 -53.06 -55.75
C LYS A 315 19.61 -52.24 -56.97
N PHE A 316 19.85 -50.95 -56.77
CA PHE A 316 20.13 -50.00 -57.84
C PHE A 316 21.63 -49.82 -58.12
N PHE A 317 22.48 -49.82 -57.11
CA PHE A 317 23.92 -49.61 -57.28
C PHE A 317 24.68 -50.93 -57.15
N ASP A 318 25.65 -51.14 -58.03
CA ASP A 318 26.51 -52.33 -58.03
C ASP A 318 27.67 -52.17 -57.03
N PHE A 319 28.02 -50.92 -56.68
CA PHE A 319 28.97 -50.57 -55.62
C PHE A 319 28.58 -49.25 -54.94
N ILE A 320 28.68 -49.16 -53.62
CA ILE A 320 28.33 -47.96 -52.85
C ILE A 320 29.53 -47.56 -51.99
N ILE A 321 29.95 -46.30 -52.11
CA ILE A 321 31.02 -45.69 -51.32
C ILE A 321 30.41 -44.64 -50.39
N PRO A 322 30.37 -44.89 -49.07
CA PRO A 322 29.85 -43.92 -48.11
C PRO A 322 30.89 -42.83 -47.81
N VAL A 323 30.52 -41.58 -48.03
CA VAL A 323 31.33 -40.38 -47.79
C VAL A 323 30.99 -39.81 -46.43
N ILE A 324 32.00 -39.82 -45.54
CA ILE A 324 31.90 -39.25 -44.20
C ILE A 324 32.04 -37.73 -44.33
N PRO A 325 31.13 -36.93 -43.74
CA PRO A 325 31.24 -35.49 -43.76
C PRO A 325 32.55 -35.01 -43.16
N VAL A 326 33.24 -34.12 -43.88
CA VAL A 326 34.50 -33.51 -43.41
C VAL A 326 34.25 -32.60 -42.19
N ILE A 327 33.05 -32.02 -42.08
CA ILE A 327 32.58 -31.31 -40.89
C ILE A 327 31.32 -31.96 -40.33
N ASN A 328 31.25 -31.95 -39.01
CA ASN A 328 30.06 -32.13 -38.21
C ASN A 328 30.09 -31.14 -37.02
N TYR A 329 29.02 -31.11 -36.22
CA TYR A 329 28.95 -30.25 -35.03
C TYR A 329 30.09 -30.45 -34.02
N SER A 330 30.77 -31.60 -34.03
CA SER A 330 31.85 -31.91 -33.07
C SER A 330 33.22 -31.39 -33.47
N ASN A 331 33.45 -31.10 -34.76
CA ASN A 331 34.74 -30.61 -35.27
C ASN A 331 34.65 -29.22 -35.94
N SER A 332 33.45 -28.72 -36.23
CA SER A 332 33.23 -27.36 -36.74
C SER A 332 33.77 -26.30 -35.78
N ASN A 333 33.73 -26.60 -34.49
CA ASN A 333 34.28 -25.79 -33.42
C ASN A 333 35.76 -25.45 -33.61
N GLU A 334 36.62 -26.46 -33.77
CA GLU A 334 38.07 -26.25 -33.84
C GLU A 334 38.46 -25.37 -35.02
N ILE A 335 37.78 -25.56 -36.16
CA ILE A 335 38.02 -24.80 -37.38
C ILE A 335 37.49 -23.37 -37.21
N LEU A 336 36.26 -23.19 -36.71
CA LEU A 336 35.68 -21.87 -36.45
C LEU A 336 36.53 -21.09 -35.44
N LEU A 337 36.94 -21.73 -34.34
CA LEU A 337 37.77 -21.16 -33.29
C LEU A 337 39.11 -20.66 -33.84
N LYS A 338 39.80 -21.50 -34.61
CA LYS A 338 41.09 -21.18 -35.22
C LYS A 338 40.99 -19.98 -36.15
N GLU A 339 40.02 -19.99 -37.07
CA GLU A 339 39.89 -18.97 -38.10
C GLU A 339 39.32 -17.65 -37.55
N ILE A 340 38.32 -17.71 -36.65
CA ILE A 340 37.76 -16.52 -36.01
C ILE A 340 38.79 -15.88 -35.08
N LYS A 341 39.56 -16.63 -34.28
CA LYS A 341 40.64 -16.02 -33.46
C LYS A 341 41.70 -15.34 -34.31
N ALA A 342 42.03 -15.89 -35.48
CA ALA A 342 42.95 -15.26 -36.43
C ALA A 342 42.41 -13.95 -36.99
N ILE A 343 41.08 -13.83 -37.16
CA ILE A 343 40.42 -12.59 -37.61
C ILE A 343 40.21 -11.60 -36.44
N ALA A 344 39.76 -12.10 -35.28
CA ALA A 344 39.32 -11.37 -34.09
C ALA A 344 39.65 -12.15 -32.81
N GLY A 345 40.77 -11.83 -32.17
CA GLY A 345 41.24 -12.55 -30.97
C GLY A 345 40.41 -12.35 -29.69
N ASN A 346 39.44 -11.44 -29.70
CA ASN A 346 38.61 -11.08 -28.54
C ASN A 346 37.22 -11.73 -28.55
N VAL A 347 36.96 -12.70 -29.43
CA VAL A 347 35.70 -13.46 -29.44
C VAL A 347 35.75 -14.57 -28.39
N SER A 348 34.66 -14.75 -27.63
CA SER A 348 34.60 -15.75 -26.56
C SER A 348 34.58 -17.19 -27.09
N GLU A 349 35.33 -18.07 -26.43
CA GLU A 349 35.36 -19.50 -26.77
C GLU A 349 34.02 -20.18 -26.45
N SER A 350 33.33 -19.73 -25.40
CA SER A 350 32.00 -20.22 -25.03
C SER A 350 30.97 -19.96 -26.15
N LEU A 351 30.99 -18.77 -26.75
CA LEU A 351 30.15 -18.46 -27.90
C LEU A 351 30.46 -19.40 -29.07
N ILE A 352 31.73 -19.61 -29.39
CA ILE A 352 32.13 -20.47 -30.51
C ILE A 352 31.70 -21.92 -30.27
N ASN A 353 31.80 -22.41 -29.02
CA ASN A 353 31.25 -23.68 -28.59
C ASN A 353 29.74 -23.77 -28.84
N ASP A 354 28.99 -22.78 -28.37
CA ASP A 354 27.54 -22.75 -28.52
C ASP A 354 27.11 -22.68 -30.00
N LEU A 355 27.75 -21.83 -30.81
CA LEU A 355 27.41 -21.65 -32.23
C LEU A 355 27.80 -22.86 -33.09
N SER A 356 28.92 -23.52 -32.78
CA SER A 356 29.41 -24.67 -33.56
C SER A 356 28.43 -25.85 -33.59
N LEU A 357 27.57 -25.97 -32.58
CA LEU A 357 26.49 -26.97 -32.52
C LEU A 357 25.49 -26.86 -33.67
N PHE A 358 25.37 -25.68 -34.27
CA PHE A 358 24.43 -25.39 -35.35
C PHE A 358 25.09 -25.35 -36.73
N ILE A 359 26.41 -25.58 -36.82
CA ILE A 359 27.17 -25.54 -38.06
C ILE A 359 27.68 -26.96 -38.37
N ASP A 360 26.99 -27.64 -39.27
CA ASP A 360 27.27 -29.01 -39.69
C ASP A 360 27.80 -29.11 -41.14
N GLU A 361 27.78 -28.01 -41.91
CA GLU A 361 28.27 -27.98 -43.30
C GLU A 361 29.47 -27.05 -43.49
N MET A 362 30.51 -27.54 -44.18
CA MET A 362 31.72 -26.78 -44.54
C MET A 362 31.43 -25.49 -45.33
N ARG A 363 30.46 -25.52 -46.26
CA ARG A 363 30.12 -24.33 -47.06
C ARG A 363 29.52 -23.22 -46.20
N VAL A 364 28.64 -23.59 -45.29
CA VAL A 364 28.04 -22.66 -44.32
C VAL A 364 29.12 -22.08 -43.41
N LEU A 365 30.02 -22.91 -42.89
CA LEU A 365 31.15 -22.46 -42.08
C LEU A 365 32.03 -21.43 -42.81
N TYR A 366 32.43 -21.72 -44.05
CA TYR A 366 33.24 -20.80 -44.85
C TYR A 366 32.49 -19.51 -45.19
N ASN A 367 31.19 -19.59 -45.45
CA ASN A 367 30.40 -18.38 -45.69
C ASN A 367 30.31 -17.52 -44.41
N ILE A 368 30.12 -18.12 -43.24
CA ILE A 368 30.15 -17.43 -41.94
C ILE A 368 31.48 -16.70 -41.74
N ILE A 369 32.61 -17.38 -41.98
CA ILE A 369 33.94 -16.78 -41.82
C ILE A 369 34.13 -15.60 -42.79
N ASN A 370 33.75 -15.78 -44.06
CA ASN A 370 33.83 -14.74 -45.07
C ASN A 370 32.97 -13.52 -44.71
N GLU A 371 31.71 -13.74 -44.31
CA GLU A 371 30.78 -12.67 -43.94
C GLU A 371 31.22 -11.95 -42.67
N PHE A 372 31.66 -12.67 -41.64
CA PHE A 372 32.18 -12.08 -40.42
C PHE A 372 33.37 -11.15 -40.71
N GLN A 373 34.29 -11.58 -41.59
CA GLN A 373 35.42 -10.77 -42.02
C GLN A 373 34.99 -9.47 -42.73
N ILE A 374 33.91 -9.50 -43.51
CA ILE A 374 33.35 -8.32 -44.19
C ILE A 374 32.67 -7.39 -43.18
N TYR A 375 31.79 -7.92 -42.33
CA TYR A 375 31.04 -7.13 -41.34
C TYR A 375 31.96 -6.44 -40.35
N LYS A 376 33.03 -7.11 -39.92
CA LYS A 376 34.07 -6.52 -39.06
C LYS A 376 34.77 -5.30 -39.68
N GLN A 377 34.86 -5.24 -41.01
CA GLN A 377 35.48 -4.10 -41.70
C GLN A 377 34.50 -2.95 -41.93
N LEU A 378 33.20 -3.24 -42.06
CA LEU A 378 32.17 -2.26 -42.41
C LEU A 378 31.47 -1.63 -41.20
N LEU A 379 31.29 -2.40 -40.13
CA LEU A 379 30.63 -1.94 -38.91
C LEU A 379 31.62 -1.28 -37.93
N SER A 380 31.11 -0.51 -36.97
CA SER A 380 31.92 0.18 -35.97
C SER A 380 32.80 -0.79 -35.18
N LYS A 381 34.05 -0.36 -34.89
CA LYS A 381 35.00 -1.13 -34.08
C LYS A 381 34.58 -1.26 -32.62
N GLU A 382 33.64 -0.42 -32.17
CA GLU A 382 33.13 -0.41 -30.80
C GLU A 382 32.06 -1.49 -30.56
N LEU A 383 31.52 -2.10 -31.62
CA LEU A 383 30.54 -3.17 -31.49
C LEU A 383 31.17 -4.47 -30.99
N SER A 384 30.44 -5.18 -30.14
CA SER A 384 30.82 -6.50 -29.64
C SER A 384 31.04 -7.49 -30.79
N GLN A 385 32.24 -8.07 -30.84
CA GLN A 385 32.61 -9.07 -31.84
C GLN A 385 31.85 -10.38 -31.63
N ASP A 386 31.50 -10.71 -30.39
CA ASP A 386 30.66 -11.85 -30.04
C ASP A 386 29.27 -11.72 -30.65
N LYS A 387 28.61 -10.59 -30.42
CA LYS A 387 27.28 -10.32 -30.98
C LYS A 387 27.29 -10.26 -32.50
N MET A 388 28.37 -9.74 -33.08
CA MET A 388 28.56 -9.73 -34.53
C MET A 388 28.66 -11.16 -35.09
N LEU A 389 29.50 -12.02 -34.50
CA LEU A 389 29.61 -13.41 -34.94
C LEU A 389 28.28 -14.14 -34.78
N ALA A 390 27.61 -13.97 -33.65
CA ALA A 390 26.29 -14.54 -33.39
C ALA A 390 25.26 -14.13 -34.47
N MET A 391 25.24 -12.84 -34.83
CA MET A 391 24.34 -12.33 -35.88
C MET A 391 24.67 -12.90 -37.26
N ILE A 392 25.95 -13.10 -37.60
CA ILE A 392 26.36 -13.72 -38.86
C ILE A 392 26.00 -15.21 -38.90
N VAL A 393 26.20 -15.94 -37.80
CA VAL A 393 25.75 -17.34 -37.72
C VAL A 393 24.24 -17.41 -37.86
N TYR A 394 23.49 -16.57 -37.15
CA TYR A 394 22.03 -16.47 -37.28
C TYR A 394 21.60 -16.16 -38.72
N LYS A 395 22.26 -15.21 -39.41
CA LYS A 395 22.00 -14.91 -40.81
C LYS A 395 22.21 -16.11 -41.74
N ASN A 396 23.25 -16.91 -41.50
CA ASN A 396 23.58 -18.05 -42.35
C ASN A 396 22.69 -19.28 -42.08
N ILE A 397 22.28 -19.50 -40.83
CA ILE A 397 21.42 -20.62 -40.44
C ILE A 397 19.92 -20.29 -40.62
N CYS A 398 19.53 -19.03 -40.42
CA CYS A 398 18.15 -18.54 -40.49
C CYS A 398 17.99 -17.36 -41.50
N PRO A 399 18.36 -17.52 -42.78
CA PRO A 399 18.42 -16.41 -43.74
C PRO A 399 17.06 -15.73 -44.00
N CYS A 400 15.97 -16.50 -44.07
CA CYS A 400 14.64 -15.93 -44.27
C CYS A 400 14.18 -15.07 -43.09
N ASP A 401 14.50 -15.49 -41.86
CA ASP A 401 14.13 -14.76 -40.64
C ASP A 401 14.98 -13.49 -40.49
N PHE A 402 16.28 -13.59 -40.80
CA PHE A 402 17.19 -12.45 -40.84
C PHE A 402 16.73 -11.33 -41.79
N VAL A 403 16.21 -11.69 -42.98
CA VAL A 403 15.67 -10.69 -43.92
C VAL A 403 14.44 -9.99 -43.35
N LYS A 404 13.52 -10.73 -42.73
CA LYS A 404 12.32 -10.17 -42.07
C LYS A 404 12.68 -9.23 -40.93
N LEU A 405 13.79 -9.50 -40.23
CA LEU A 405 14.30 -8.68 -39.13
C LEU A 405 14.48 -7.21 -39.52
N SER A 406 14.87 -6.94 -40.77
CA SER A 406 15.03 -5.57 -41.30
C SER A 406 13.71 -4.81 -41.47
N ASN A 407 12.58 -5.53 -41.56
CA ASN A 407 11.23 -4.99 -41.71
C ASN A 407 10.41 -5.08 -40.42
N TYR A 408 11.04 -5.31 -39.26
CA TYR A 408 10.34 -5.49 -37.97
C TYR A 408 9.37 -6.69 -37.97
N GLU A 409 9.79 -7.79 -38.59
CA GLU A 409 9.04 -9.04 -38.66
C GLU A 409 9.97 -10.25 -38.40
N GLY A 410 9.39 -11.42 -38.12
CA GLY A 410 10.13 -12.68 -37.98
C GLY A 410 10.22 -13.20 -36.54
N ASP A 411 10.61 -14.46 -36.39
CA ASP A 411 10.57 -15.19 -35.11
C ASP A 411 11.49 -14.55 -34.05
N LEU A 412 12.69 -14.10 -34.45
CA LEU A 412 13.60 -13.38 -33.55
C LEU A 412 13.01 -12.02 -33.14
N TYR A 413 12.47 -11.25 -34.10
CA TYR A 413 11.85 -9.95 -33.80
C TYR A 413 10.63 -10.09 -32.91
N ASP A 414 9.72 -11.01 -33.22
CA ASP A 414 8.49 -11.25 -32.46
C ASP A 414 8.82 -11.66 -31.02
N THR A 415 9.90 -12.41 -30.81
CA THR A 415 10.37 -12.78 -29.46
C THR A 415 10.88 -11.57 -28.68
N ILE A 416 11.66 -10.69 -29.32
CA ILE A 416 12.15 -9.45 -28.70
C ILE A 416 11.00 -8.46 -28.45
N ASN A 417 10.07 -8.30 -29.39
CA ASN A 417 8.96 -7.34 -29.31
C ASN A 417 7.94 -7.73 -28.21
N LYS A 418 7.75 -9.03 -27.96
CA LYS A 418 6.93 -9.54 -26.85
C LYS A 418 7.51 -9.25 -25.46
N LYS A 419 8.73 -8.72 -25.35
CA LYS A 419 9.34 -8.29 -24.06
C LYS A 419 8.36 -7.47 -23.21
N HIS A 420 7.67 -6.51 -23.81
CA HIS A 420 6.71 -5.67 -23.08
C HIS A 420 5.53 -6.47 -22.52
N GLU A 421 5.02 -7.45 -23.27
CA GLU A 421 3.95 -8.35 -22.80
C GLU A 421 4.45 -9.22 -21.64
N TYR A 422 5.68 -9.71 -21.71
CA TYR A 422 6.27 -10.52 -20.66
C TYR A 422 6.52 -9.74 -19.36
N ILE A 423 7.08 -8.52 -19.46
CA ILE A 423 7.24 -7.62 -18.30
C ILE A 423 5.87 -7.30 -17.70
N LYS A 424 4.85 -7.09 -18.54
CA LYS A 424 3.48 -6.85 -18.07
C LYS A 424 2.93 -8.06 -17.29
N GLN A 425 3.06 -9.27 -17.83
CA GLN A 425 2.60 -10.50 -17.14
C GLN A 425 3.32 -10.72 -15.80
N GLN A 426 4.64 -10.47 -15.76
CA GLN A 426 5.42 -10.56 -14.53
C GLN A 426 5.02 -9.48 -13.51
N SER A 427 4.77 -8.26 -13.96
CA SER A 427 4.25 -7.17 -13.12
C SER A 427 2.86 -7.50 -12.58
N GLU A 428 1.96 -8.05 -13.41
CA GLU A 428 0.61 -8.49 -12.98
C GLU A 428 0.70 -9.61 -11.92
N HIS A 429 1.65 -10.54 -12.07
CA HIS A 429 1.92 -11.57 -11.08
C HIS A 429 2.40 -10.98 -9.74
N PHE A 430 3.33 -10.01 -9.77
CA PHE A 430 3.76 -9.30 -8.57
C PHE A 430 2.62 -8.49 -7.94
N ASP A 431 1.84 -7.76 -8.74
CA ASP A 431 0.69 -6.99 -8.27
C ASP A 431 -0.33 -7.89 -7.56
N LYS A 432 -0.56 -9.10 -8.06
CA LYS A 432 -1.43 -10.09 -7.41
C LYS A 432 -0.90 -10.50 -6.03
N ILE A 433 0.39 -10.83 -5.93
CA ILE A 433 1.01 -11.22 -4.64
C ILE A 433 1.03 -10.05 -3.66
N ILE A 434 1.27 -8.83 -4.15
CA ILE A 434 1.23 -7.60 -3.32
C ILE A 434 -0.20 -7.40 -2.79
N ALA A 435 -1.22 -7.53 -3.63
CA ALA A 435 -2.62 -7.43 -3.21
C ALA A 435 -2.99 -8.47 -2.15
N GLU A 436 -2.58 -9.74 -2.33
CA GLU A 436 -2.76 -10.81 -1.35
C GLU A 436 -2.10 -10.47 0.00
N ASN A 437 -0.84 -10.00 0.00
CA ASN A 437 -0.15 -9.60 1.23
C ASN A 437 -0.81 -8.37 1.89
N LYS A 438 -1.32 -7.40 1.11
CA LYS A 438 -2.05 -6.23 1.64
C LYS A 438 -3.37 -6.63 2.31
N GLU A 439 -4.10 -7.59 1.72
CA GLU A 439 -5.32 -8.13 2.31
C GLU A 439 -5.03 -8.84 3.65
N GLU A 440 -3.92 -9.58 3.72
CA GLU A 440 -3.44 -10.21 4.96
C GLU A 440 -3.12 -9.18 6.05
N ILE A 441 -2.43 -8.09 5.70
CA ILE A 441 -2.13 -6.99 6.63
C ILE A 441 -3.44 -6.36 7.16
N GLN A 442 -4.41 -6.09 6.29
CA GLN A 442 -5.70 -5.52 6.70
C GLN A 442 -6.46 -6.44 7.67
N LYS A 443 -6.42 -7.77 7.44
CA LYS A 443 -7.02 -8.75 8.36
C LYS A 443 -6.37 -8.71 9.74
N LEU A 444 -5.05 -8.62 9.80
CA LEU A 444 -4.30 -8.56 11.05
C LEU A 444 -4.49 -7.21 11.77
N GLU A 445 -4.53 -6.08 11.06
CA GLU A 445 -4.77 -4.74 11.62
C GLU A 445 -6.20 -4.57 12.17
N ALA A 446 -7.18 -5.25 11.58
CA ALA A 446 -8.56 -5.26 12.04
C ALA A 446 -8.82 -6.11 13.30
N LEU A 447 -7.80 -6.81 13.84
CA LEU A 447 -7.94 -7.59 15.07
C LEU A 447 -8.28 -6.69 16.26
N LYS A 448 -9.48 -6.87 16.82
CA LYS A 448 -9.95 -6.16 18.02
C LYS A 448 -9.30 -6.66 19.31
N ILE A 449 -8.94 -7.94 19.35
CA ILE A 449 -8.28 -8.60 20.48
C ILE A 449 -6.90 -9.03 20.01
N LYS A 450 -5.86 -8.57 20.71
CA LYS A 450 -4.44 -8.78 20.35
C LYS A 450 -3.67 -9.56 21.43
N ASP A 451 -4.28 -9.78 22.59
CA ASP A 451 -3.74 -10.65 23.64
C ASP A 451 -4.48 -12.00 23.65
N ILE A 452 -3.71 -13.09 23.66
CA ILE A 452 -4.25 -14.45 23.69
C ILE A 452 -5.04 -14.73 24.98
N LYS A 453 -4.65 -14.13 26.10
CA LYS A 453 -5.33 -14.27 27.40
C LYS A 453 -6.67 -13.54 27.39
N GLU A 454 -6.75 -12.39 26.73
CA GLU A 454 -8.03 -11.69 26.51
C GLU A 454 -8.96 -12.50 25.61
N LEU A 455 -8.42 -13.13 24.56
CA LEU A 455 -9.19 -14.04 23.72
C LEU A 455 -9.72 -15.21 24.55
N ARG A 456 -8.87 -15.89 25.32
CA ARG A 456 -9.30 -17.00 26.19
C ARG A 456 -10.31 -16.56 27.23
N ALA A 457 -10.14 -15.39 27.85
CA ALA A 457 -11.09 -14.83 28.80
C ALA A 457 -12.48 -14.63 28.17
N LEU A 458 -12.56 -14.18 26.92
CA LEU A 458 -13.82 -14.06 26.17
C LEU A 458 -14.51 -15.41 26.00
N TYR A 459 -13.76 -16.45 25.61
CA TYR A 459 -14.31 -17.80 25.44
C TYR A 459 -14.74 -18.39 26.80
N ILE A 460 -13.95 -18.20 27.87
CA ILE A 460 -14.32 -18.64 29.22
C ILE A 460 -15.57 -17.90 29.72
N LEU A 461 -15.71 -16.60 29.48
CA LEU A 461 -16.90 -15.84 29.86
C LEU A 461 -18.16 -16.41 29.21
N GLN A 462 -18.10 -16.68 27.89
CA GLN A 462 -19.21 -17.30 27.17
C GLN A 462 -19.48 -18.73 27.64
N TYR A 463 -18.42 -19.47 27.98
CA TYR A 463 -18.50 -20.82 28.53
C TYR A 463 -19.20 -20.84 29.89
N VAL A 464 -18.81 -19.95 30.82
CA VAL A 464 -19.42 -19.81 32.16
C VAL A 464 -20.88 -19.34 32.07
N GLY A 465 -21.19 -18.44 31.12
CA GLY A 465 -22.56 -17.94 30.94
C GLY A 465 -23.60 -19.02 30.62
N GLN A 466 -23.17 -20.20 30.19
CA GLN A 466 -24.03 -21.37 29.96
C GLN A 466 -24.10 -22.35 31.13
N LEU A 467 -23.36 -22.10 32.22
CA LEU A 467 -23.32 -22.96 33.40
C LEU A 467 -24.20 -22.36 34.51
N THR A 468 -25.04 -23.20 35.11
CA THR A 468 -25.94 -22.76 36.19
C THR A 468 -25.26 -22.88 37.55
N GLY A 469 -25.20 -21.78 38.31
CA GLY A 469 -24.69 -21.79 39.70
C GLY A 469 -23.17 -22.02 39.80
N PHE A 470 -22.42 -21.67 38.75
CA PHE A 470 -20.97 -21.82 38.65
C PHE A 470 -20.22 -21.17 39.83
N ASN A 471 -19.21 -21.86 40.35
CA ASN A 471 -18.28 -21.37 41.36
C ASN A 471 -16.81 -21.44 40.89
N THR A 472 -16.31 -22.63 40.60
CA THR A 472 -14.93 -22.84 40.09
C THR A 472 -14.89 -23.92 39.02
N PHE A 473 -13.88 -23.90 38.15
CA PHE A 473 -13.56 -25.04 37.28
C PHE A 473 -12.77 -26.09 38.05
N SER A 474 -12.96 -27.37 37.72
CA SER A 474 -12.25 -28.50 38.31
C SER A 474 -11.66 -29.36 37.21
N ILE A 475 -10.33 -29.48 37.21
CA ILE A 475 -9.55 -30.25 36.23
C ILE A 475 -8.56 -31.11 37.02
N ASN A 476 -8.61 -32.43 36.83
CA ASN A 476 -7.78 -33.40 37.58
C ASN A 476 -7.80 -33.19 39.10
N ASP A 477 -8.98 -32.97 39.68
CA ASP A 477 -9.19 -32.73 41.12
C ASP A 477 -8.55 -31.44 41.68
N VAL A 478 -8.08 -30.54 40.82
CA VAL A 478 -7.59 -29.19 41.18
C VAL A 478 -8.61 -28.14 40.76
N ASN A 479 -8.91 -27.21 41.66
CA ASN A 479 -9.85 -26.12 41.40
C ASN A 479 -9.13 -24.88 40.85
N TYR A 480 -9.61 -24.39 39.71
CA TYR A 480 -9.11 -23.19 39.05
C TYR A 480 -10.19 -22.11 39.04
N ASN A 481 -9.79 -20.89 39.37
CA ASN A 481 -10.62 -19.70 39.14
C ASN A 481 -10.49 -19.22 37.68
N TYR A 482 -11.19 -18.15 37.34
CA TYR A 482 -11.20 -17.59 35.97
C TYR A 482 -9.80 -17.17 35.47
N ILE A 483 -8.88 -16.78 36.36
CA ILE A 483 -7.49 -16.40 35.99
C ILE A 483 -6.61 -17.63 35.75
N GLY A 484 -6.87 -18.73 36.47
CA GLY A 484 -6.13 -19.97 36.32
C GLY A 484 -6.42 -20.68 35.00
N VAL A 485 -7.66 -20.61 34.51
CA VAL A 485 -8.09 -21.36 33.31
C VAL A 485 -7.74 -20.71 31.97
N ILE A 486 -7.31 -19.45 31.96
CA ILE A 486 -6.86 -18.75 30.74
C ILE A 486 -5.38 -19.03 30.40
N GLN A 487 -4.67 -19.80 31.24
CA GLN A 487 -3.33 -20.29 30.94
C GLN A 487 -3.39 -21.41 29.89
N ASP A 488 -2.34 -21.53 29.09
CA ASP A 488 -2.28 -22.41 27.91
C ASP A 488 -2.53 -23.88 28.22
N ASP A 489 -1.83 -24.38 29.23
CA ASP A 489 -1.89 -25.74 29.73
C ASP A 489 -3.28 -26.12 30.26
N ILE A 490 -3.97 -25.18 30.90
CA ILE A 490 -5.30 -25.40 31.48
C ILE A 490 -6.41 -25.20 30.44
N PHE A 491 -6.28 -24.21 29.56
CA PHE A 491 -7.26 -23.90 28.53
C PHE A 491 -7.42 -25.05 27.52
N ALA A 492 -6.34 -25.81 27.25
CA ALA A 492 -6.38 -26.99 26.38
C ALA A 492 -7.42 -28.06 26.82
N TYR A 493 -7.75 -28.13 28.11
CA TYR A 493 -8.79 -29.04 28.62
C TYR A 493 -10.20 -28.62 28.19
N PHE A 494 -10.44 -27.33 27.98
CA PHE A 494 -11.71 -26.83 27.43
C PHE A 494 -11.86 -27.27 25.98
N ILE A 495 -10.82 -27.09 25.16
CA ILE A 495 -10.79 -27.53 23.75
C ILE A 495 -11.00 -29.05 23.65
N ALA A 496 -10.45 -29.82 24.60
CA ALA A 496 -10.59 -31.27 24.66
C ALA A 496 -11.92 -31.77 25.27
N ASP A 497 -12.83 -30.88 25.68
CA ASP A 497 -14.08 -31.18 26.39
C ASP A 497 -13.88 -32.02 27.68
N LYS A 498 -12.81 -31.77 28.44
CA LYS A 498 -12.44 -32.53 29.65
C LYS A 498 -12.56 -31.74 30.96
N VAL A 499 -13.37 -30.69 30.96
CA VAL A 499 -13.54 -29.80 32.10
C VAL A 499 -14.76 -30.18 32.92
N SER A 500 -14.61 -30.18 34.24
CA SER A 500 -15.71 -30.24 35.20
C SER A 500 -15.85 -28.88 35.89
N TYR A 501 -16.98 -28.61 36.52
CA TYR A 501 -17.17 -27.39 37.30
C TYR A 501 -17.86 -27.69 38.63
N SER A 502 -17.56 -26.85 39.61
CA SER A 502 -18.20 -26.86 40.90
C SER A 502 -19.37 -25.88 40.89
N TYR A 503 -20.50 -26.30 41.47
CA TYR A 503 -21.69 -25.46 41.58
C TYR A 503 -22.33 -25.60 42.95
N GLN A 504 -23.04 -24.55 43.35
CA GLN A 504 -23.77 -24.53 44.61
C GLN A 504 -25.27 -24.58 44.35
N ARG A 505 -25.93 -25.64 44.86
CA ARG A 505 -27.39 -25.79 44.76
C ARG A 505 -28.06 -24.97 45.87
N GLN A 506 -29.06 -24.15 45.52
CA GLN A 506 -29.83 -23.39 46.52
C GLN A 506 -30.43 -24.34 47.57
N GLY A 507 -30.07 -24.13 48.84
CA GLY A 507 -30.58 -24.89 49.99
C GLY A 507 -29.63 -25.90 50.65
N TYR A 508 -28.42 -26.14 50.11
CA TYR A 508 -27.41 -27.02 50.71
C TYR A 508 -26.02 -26.34 50.77
N SER A 509 -25.26 -26.60 51.85
CA SER A 509 -23.91 -26.05 52.09
C SER A 509 -22.77 -26.90 51.52
N TYR A 510 -23.08 -27.86 50.64
CA TYR A 510 -22.09 -28.74 50.01
C TYR A 510 -21.84 -28.34 48.56
N ILE A 511 -20.57 -28.24 48.18
CA ILE A 511 -20.12 -28.01 46.81
C ILE A 511 -20.15 -29.34 46.06
N LEU A 512 -20.83 -29.39 44.90
CA LEU A 512 -20.90 -30.55 44.03
C LEU A 512 -20.10 -30.29 42.76
N ASN A 513 -19.46 -31.32 42.22
CA ASN A 513 -18.80 -31.28 40.93
C ASN A 513 -19.67 -31.99 39.89
N ASP A 514 -19.85 -31.35 38.73
CA ASP A 514 -20.48 -31.96 37.56
C ASP A 514 -19.55 -31.87 36.35
N GLN A 515 -19.65 -32.86 35.48
CA GLN A 515 -18.93 -32.82 34.21
C GLN A 515 -19.65 -31.86 33.27
N VAL A 516 -18.92 -30.95 32.63
CA VAL A 516 -19.54 -30.03 31.68
C VAL A 516 -19.98 -30.82 30.44
N SER A 517 -21.26 -30.73 30.11
CA SER A 517 -21.84 -31.37 28.91
C SER A 517 -21.74 -30.51 27.65
N LEU A 518 -21.40 -29.22 27.81
CA LEU A 518 -21.17 -28.26 26.73
C LEU A 518 -19.93 -28.63 25.91
N LYS A 519 -20.05 -28.55 24.59
CA LYS A 519 -18.92 -28.76 23.67
C LYS A 519 -18.24 -27.43 23.35
N PHE A 520 -16.91 -27.39 23.39
CA PHE A 520 -16.17 -26.16 23.13
C PHE A 520 -16.48 -25.57 21.75
N LYS A 521 -16.65 -26.42 20.74
CA LYS A 521 -17.03 -26.03 19.37
C LYS A 521 -18.34 -25.23 19.27
N ASP A 522 -19.28 -25.47 20.18
CA ASP A 522 -20.54 -24.72 20.21
C ASP A 522 -20.32 -23.34 20.83
N VAL A 523 -19.41 -23.21 21.79
CA VAL A 523 -18.96 -21.93 22.34
C VAL A 523 -18.16 -21.15 21.30
N GLU A 524 -17.30 -21.80 20.52
CA GLU A 524 -16.55 -21.16 19.43
C GLU A 524 -17.48 -20.43 18.47
N LYS A 525 -18.52 -21.12 17.98
CA LYS A 525 -19.49 -20.54 17.03
C LYS A 525 -20.31 -19.38 17.61
N GLN A 526 -20.50 -19.34 18.93
CA GLN A 526 -21.20 -18.25 19.58
C GLN A 526 -20.32 -17.02 19.79
N VAL A 527 -19.02 -17.23 20.07
CA VAL A 527 -18.05 -16.15 20.22
C VAL A 527 -17.69 -15.54 18.86
N ASP A 528 -17.48 -16.39 17.85
CA ASP A 528 -17.22 -15.96 16.47
C ASP A 528 -17.82 -16.97 15.47
N SER A 529 -18.80 -16.50 14.68
CA SER A 529 -19.47 -17.33 13.68
C SER A 529 -18.62 -17.61 12.43
N LYS A 530 -17.51 -16.88 12.24
CA LYS A 530 -16.69 -16.89 11.03
C LYS A 530 -15.34 -17.59 11.21
N TYR A 531 -14.71 -17.45 12.38
CA TYR A 531 -13.38 -18.00 12.66
C TYR A 531 -13.38 -18.95 13.87
N THR A 532 -12.58 -20.01 13.81
CA THR A 532 -12.36 -20.90 14.97
C THR A 532 -11.44 -20.26 16.01
N TYR A 533 -11.40 -20.82 17.22
CA TYR A 533 -10.43 -20.38 18.23
C TYR A 533 -8.99 -20.54 17.72
N GLU A 534 -8.68 -21.66 17.06
CA GLU A 534 -7.34 -21.96 16.54
C GLU A 534 -6.91 -20.96 15.45
N GLU A 535 -7.81 -20.58 14.54
CA GLU A 535 -7.55 -19.55 13.52
C GLU A 535 -7.31 -18.17 14.16
N ARG A 536 -8.06 -17.83 15.22
CA ARG A 536 -7.89 -16.56 15.94
C ARG A 536 -6.62 -16.53 16.78
N GLU A 537 -6.27 -17.64 17.42
CA GLU A 537 -5.01 -17.82 18.12
C GLU A 537 -3.82 -17.68 17.17
N GLN A 538 -3.91 -18.26 15.97
CA GLN A 538 -2.90 -18.10 14.94
C GLN A 538 -2.76 -16.64 14.49
N GLN A 539 -3.87 -15.94 14.21
CA GLN A 539 -3.84 -14.52 13.80
C GLN A 539 -3.22 -13.61 14.87
N ILE A 540 -3.55 -13.82 16.15
CA ILE A 540 -2.95 -13.08 17.27
C ILE A 540 -1.45 -13.37 17.38
N THR A 541 -1.06 -14.64 17.21
CA THR A 541 0.34 -15.05 17.25
C THR A 541 1.14 -14.45 16.11
N GLU A 542 0.59 -14.42 14.89
CA GLU A 542 1.18 -13.77 13.73
C GLU A 542 1.32 -12.25 13.93
N TRP A 543 0.31 -11.59 14.49
CA TRP A 543 0.39 -10.19 14.89
C TRP A 543 1.54 -9.93 15.88
N ASN A 544 1.58 -10.70 16.96
CA ASN A 544 2.59 -10.53 18.03
C ASN A 544 4.01 -10.87 17.57
N ASN A 545 4.17 -11.76 16.60
CA ASN A 545 5.46 -12.10 15.98
C ASN A 545 5.89 -11.11 14.89
N ASN A 546 5.26 -9.93 14.81
CA ASN A 546 5.61 -8.86 13.87
C ASN A 546 5.44 -9.25 12.39
N LYS A 547 4.49 -10.14 12.08
CA LYS A 547 4.23 -10.62 10.72
C LYS A 547 3.89 -9.49 9.75
N ILE A 548 3.24 -8.43 10.22
CA ILE A 548 2.94 -7.24 9.42
C ILE A 548 4.22 -6.59 8.89
N ASN A 549 5.26 -6.47 9.71
CA ASN A 549 6.52 -5.89 9.27
C ASN A 549 7.21 -6.80 8.25
N GLU A 550 7.16 -8.13 8.42
CA GLU A 550 7.64 -9.08 7.41
C GLU A 550 6.88 -8.93 6.07
N LEU A 551 5.55 -8.80 6.12
CA LEU A 551 4.72 -8.60 4.94
C LEU A 551 4.99 -7.24 4.27
N LYS A 552 5.17 -6.17 5.04
CA LYS A 552 5.57 -4.84 4.53
C LYS A 552 6.95 -4.88 3.86
N GLN A 553 7.92 -5.56 4.47
CA GLN A 553 9.25 -5.79 3.86
C GLN A 553 9.16 -6.62 2.58
N LYS A 554 8.32 -7.67 2.58
CA LYS A 554 8.08 -8.49 1.40
C LYS A 554 7.42 -7.69 0.28
N ILE A 555 6.45 -6.82 0.58
CA ILE A 555 5.85 -5.90 -0.40
C ILE A 555 6.91 -4.94 -0.93
N ALA A 556 7.75 -4.35 -0.08
CA ALA A 556 8.83 -3.47 -0.52
C ALA A 556 9.82 -4.19 -1.45
N LEU A 557 10.20 -5.42 -1.13
CA LEU A 557 11.05 -6.26 -1.98
C LEU A 557 10.38 -6.61 -3.31
N LEU A 558 9.08 -6.93 -3.29
CA LEU A 558 8.32 -7.25 -4.51
C LEU A 558 8.15 -6.01 -5.40
N GLU A 559 7.91 -4.83 -4.85
CA GLU A 559 7.88 -3.58 -5.61
C GLU A 559 9.27 -3.23 -6.17
N GLN A 560 10.34 -3.50 -5.41
CA GLN A 560 11.71 -3.37 -5.92
C GLN A 560 11.96 -4.32 -7.09
N GLN A 561 11.65 -5.62 -6.93
CA GLN A 561 11.82 -6.63 -7.97
C GLN A 561 10.97 -6.34 -9.22
N LYS A 562 9.74 -5.87 -9.02
CA LYS A 562 8.85 -5.41 -10.11
C LYS A 562 9.48 -4.24 -10.85
N ASN A 563 10.07 -3.28 -10.14
CA ASN A 563 10.76 -2.18 -10.79
C ASN A 563 12.03 -2.63 -11.54
N GLU A 564 12.84 -3.50 -10.93
CA GLU A 564 14.02 -4.09 -11.57
C GLU A 564 13.66 -4.85 -12.85
N SER A 565 12.54 -5.60 -12.84
CA SER A 565 12.06 -6.37 -14.00
C SER A 565 11.73 -5.50 -15.23
N ARG A 566 11.36 -4.22 -15.02
CA ARG A 566 11.09 -3.28 -16.11
C ARG A 566 12.34 -2.94 -16.92
N HIS A 567 13.52 -3.11 -16.31
CA HIS A 567 14.82 -2.80 -16.90
C HIS A 567 15.64 -4.04 -17.27
N GLU A 568 15.10 -5.25 -17.03
CA GLU A 568 15.79 -6.48 -17.42
C GLU A 568 15.92 -6.58 -18.95
N THR A 569 17.04 -7.17 -19.40
CA THR A 569 17.23 -7.54 -20.80
C THR A 569 16.41 -8.79 -21.11
N ILE A 570 16.05 -8.97 -22.38
CA ILE A 570 15.35 -10.19 -22.82
C ILE A 570 16.13 -11.47 -22.46
N GLY A 571 17.47 -11.40 -22.44
CA GLY A 571 18.33 -12.52 -22.07
C GLY A 571 18.23 -12.92 -20.59
N ASN A 572 18.13 -11.94 -19.68
CA ASN A 572 17.93 -12.21 -18.25
C ASN A 572 16.55 -12.80 -17.98
N LEU A 573 15.51 -12.26 -18.62
CA LEU A 573 14.16 -12.78 -18.50
C LEU A 573 14.09 -14.26 -18.94
N LEU A 574 14.76 -14.62 -20.04
CA LEU A 574 14.85 -16.00 -20.53
C LEU A 574 15.72 -16.90 -19.64
N SER A 575 16.83 -16.39 -19.12
CA SER A 575 17.74 -17.15 -18.25
C SER A 575 17.11 -17.51 -16.90
N ASN A 576 16.34 -16.59 -16.34
CA ASN A 576 15.60 -16.79 -15.08
C ASN A 576 14.33 -17.64 -15.25
N LYS A 577 14.08 -18.19 -16.46
CA LYS A 577 12.88 -18.97 -16.82
C LYS A 577 11.57 -18.24 -16.57
N SER A 578 11.58 -16.91 -16.50
CA SER A 578 10.36 -16.11 -16.39
C SER A 578 9.51 -16.20 -17.66
N ILE A 579 10.13 -16.54 -18.79
CA ILE A 579 9.52 -16.69 -20.11
C ILE A 579 10.07 -17.96 -20.77
N SER A 580 9.27 -18.60 -21.63
CA SER A 580 9.73 -19.71 -22.48
C SER A 580 9.49 -19.41 -23.96
N VAL A 581 10.55 -19.52 -24.77
CA VAL A 581 10.42 -19.58 -26.23
C VAL A 581 10.11 -21.02 -26.59
N LYS A 582 9.02 -21.27 -27.32
CA LYS A 582 8.71 -22.61 -27.84
C LYS A 582 9.80 -23.01 -28.83
N THR A 583 10.56 -24.07 -28.52
CA THR A 583 11.59 -24.63 -29.40
C THR A 583 11.03 -25.86 -30.11
N THR A 584 10.45 -25.67 -31.29
CA THR A 584 9.89 -26.76 -32.11
C THR A 584 10.84 -27.24 -33.20
N ASP A 585 11.84 -26.43 -33.56
CA ASP A 585 12.89 -26.78 -34.53
C ASP A 585 14.29 -26.26 -34.10
N ASN A 586 15.32 -26.64 -34.87
CA ASN A 586 16.70 -26.22 -34.62
C ASN A 586 16.90 -24.69 -34.73
N ARG A 587 16.08 -24.00 -35.53
CA ARG A 587 16.16 -22.54 -35.72
C ARG A 587 15.68 -21.80 -34.47
N GLN A 588 14.54 -22.21 -33.92
CA GLN A 588 14.02 -21.66 -32.66
C GLN A 588 14.94 -22.00 -31.48
N THR A 589 15.62 -23.14 -31.53
CA THR A 589 16.65 -23.51 -30.54
C THR A 589 17.85 -22.58 -30.59
N LEU A 590 18.33 -22.23 -31.80
CA LEU A 590 19.38 -21.23 -31.99
C LEU A 590 18.94 -19.85 -31.48
N ILE A 591 17.77 -19.35 -31.89
CA ILE A 591 17.22 -18.06 -31.45
C ILE A 591 17.14 -17.99 -29.92
N SER A 592 16.59 -19.03 -29.29
CA SER A 592 16.47 -19.14 -27.83
C SER A 592 17.84 -19.10 -27.14
N LEU A 593 18.82 -19.84 -27.67
CA LEU A 593 20.19 -19.84 -27.13
C LEU A 593 20.86 -18.47 -27.25
N LEU A 594 20.75 -17.83 -28.43
CA LEU A 594 21.37 -16.53 -28.71
C LEU A 594 20.81 -15.43 -27.82
N LEU A 595 19.49 -15.41 -27.60
CA LEU A 595 18.84 -14.45 -26.72
C LEU A 595 19.16 -14.72 -25.24
N ARG A 596 19.02 -15.98 -24.79
CA ARG A 596 19.22 -16.37 -23.38
C ARG A 596 20.63 -16.05 -22.90
N ASN A 597 21.65 -16.34 -23.71
CA ASN A 597 23.04 -16.08 -23.37
C ASN A 597 23.47 -14.62 -23.66
N GLY A 598 22.57 -13.76 -24.14
CA GLY A 598 22.84 -12.34 -24.44
C GLY A 598 23.75 -12.11 -25.65
N TYR A 599 23.92 -13.12 -26.51
CA TYR A 599 24.69 -13.01 -27.75
C TYR A 599 23.94 -12.22 -28.83
N ILE A 600 22.61 -12.18 -28.77
CA ILE A 600 21.78 -11.20 -29.48
C ILE A 600 20.87 -10.55 -28.44
N ASP A 601 20.66 -9.24 -28.56
CA ASP A 601 19.82 -8.46 -27.65
C ASP A 601 18.96 -7.45 -28.43
N GLU A 602 18.31 -6.55 -27.71
CA GLU A 602 17.44 -5.51 -28.25
C GLU A 602 18.17 -4.55 -29.23
N ASN A 603 19.51 -4.53 -29.21
CA ASN A 603 20.34 -3.70 -30.08
C ASN A 603 20.71 -4.41 -31.40
N TYR A 604 20.03 -5.50 -31.77
CA TYR A 604 20.31 -6.28 -32.99
C TYR A 604 20.43 -5.41 -34.27
N LEU A 605 19.70 -4.29 -34.33
CA LEU A 605 19.73 -3.35 -35.45
C LEU A 605 21.14 -2.81 -35.75
N ASP A 606 22.02 -2.70 -34.74
CA ASP A 606 23.42 -2.26 -34.90
C ASP A 606 24.26 -3.22 -35.73
N TYR A 607 23.82 -4.47 -35.82
CA TYR A 607 24.54 -5.54 -36.50
C TYR A 607 24.00 -5.86 -37.89
N ILE A 608 22.86 -5.26 -38.29
CA ILE A 608 22.22 -5.52 -39.58
C ILE A 608 22.11 -4.29 -40.49
N SER A 609 22.33 -3.08 -39.96
CA SER A 609 22.20 -1.82 -40.69
C SER A 609 23.41 -0.90 -40.50
N LEU A 610 23.77 -0.16 -41.55
CA LEU A 610 24.77 0.91 -41.50
C LEU A 610 24.08 2.21 -41.06
N PHE A 611 24.11 2.53 -39.76
CA PHE A 611 23.57 3.80 -39.27
C PHE A 611 24.49 4.95 -39.69
N HIS A 612 23.96 5.91 -40.45
CA HIS A 612 24.67 7.14 -40.78
C HIS A 612 24.37 8.19 -39.71
N GLU A 613 25.30 8.40 -38.78
CA GLU A 613 25.16 9.45 -37.77
C GLU A 613 25.01 10.83 -38.44
N GLY A 614 23.82 11.43 -38.27
CA GLY A 614 23.49 12.78 -38.70
C GLY A 614 23.35 13.72 -37.51
N SER A 615 22.23 14.44 -37.42
CA SER A 615 21.95 15.35 -36.29
C SER A 615 21.39 14.66 -35.04
N LEU A 616 21.06 13.37 -35.13
CA LEU A 616 20.48 12.56 -34.05
C LEU A 616 21.32 11.29 -33.91
N SER A 617 21.53 10.84 -32.66
CA SER A 617 22.07 9.51 -32.42
C SER A 617 21.01 8.45 -32.75
N LYS A 618 21.43 7.19 -32.82
CA LYS A 618 20.50 6.07 -33.01
C LYS A 618 19.47 5.98 -31.89
N LYS A 619 19.88 6.26 -30.65
CA LYS A 619 19.00 6.23 -29.48
C LYS A 619 17.98 7.36 -29.52
N ASP A 620 18.41 8.55 -29.95
CA ASP A 620 17.51 9.69 -30.16
C ASP A 620 16.49 9.39 -31.26
N TYR A 621 16.93 8.75 -32.36
CA TYR A 621 16.05 8.39 -33.47
C TYR A 621 14.99 7.36 -33.06
N LEU A 622 15.37 6.35 -32.25
CA LEU A 622 14.43 5.37 -31.72
C LEU A 622 13.38 6.03 -30.83
N PHE A 623 13.80 6.88 -29.90
CA PHE A 623 12.87 7.65 -29.06
C PHE A 623 11.93 8.51 -29.90
N LEU A 624 12.46 9.24 -30.89
CA LEU A 624 11.67 10.03 -31.82
C LEU A 624 10.66 9.19 -32.60
N SER A 625 11.08 8.02 -33.09
CA SER A 625 10.21 7.10 -33.82
C SER A 625 9.05 6.63 -32.96
N ASN A 626 9.32 6.27 -31.71
CA ASN A 626 8.30 5.84 -30.74
C ASN A 626 7.34 6.99 -30.40
N VAL A 627 7.86 8.20 -30.19
CA VAL A 627 7.03 9.41 -30.01
C VAL A 627 6.10 9.62 -31.21
N LYS A 628 6.61 9.48 -32.45
CA LYS A 628 5.77 9.61 -33.67
C LYS A 628 4.75 8.48 -33.81
N ALA A 629 5.07 7.29 -33.36
CA ALA A 629 4.17 6.14 -33.31
C ALA A 629 3.22 6.17 -32.09
N GLN A 630 3.34 7.17 -31.21
CA GLN A 630 2.61 7.28 -29.95
C GLN A 630 2.81 6.08 -29.00
N MET A 631 4.01 5.50 -29.03
CA MET A 631 4.42 4.39 -28.19
C MET A 631 5.36 4.89 -27.09
N SER A 632 5.13 4.46 -25.85
CA SER A 632 5.98 4.81 -24.72
C SER A 632 7.31 4.05 -24.74
N THR A 633 8.40 4.76 -24.44
CA THR A 633 9.69 4.16 -24.08
C THR A 633 9.82 4.02 -22.57
N VAL A 634 10.69 3.12 -22.11
CA VAL A 634 11.12 3.10 -20.71
C VAL A 634 11.73 4.45 -20.32
N PHE A 635 11.44 4.92 -19.11
CA PHE A 635 11.81 6.28 -18.68
C PHE A 635 13.32 6.53 -18.65
N ASN A 636 14.13 5.49 -18.45
CA ASN A 636 15.60 5.56 -18.41
C ASN A 636 16.29 5.33 -19.77
N HIS A 637 15.55 5.36 -20.88
CA HIS A 637 16.14 5.26 -22.22
C HIS A 637 17.11 6.43 -22.45
N SER A 638 18.40 6.14 -22.62
CA SER A 638 19.42 7.20 -22.70
C SER A 638 19.32 8.01 -24.00
N LEU A 639 19.45 9.33 -23.91
CA LEU A 639 19.41 10.26 -25.05
C LEU A 639 20.72 11.05 -25.17
N ASP A 640 21.22 11.21 -26.39
CA ASP A 640 22.54 11.82 -26.64
C ASP A 640 22.42 13.26 -27.16
N ASN A 641 21.67 13.49 -28.26
CA ASN A 641 21.52 14.79 -28.91
C ASN A 641 20.15 15.42 -28.64
N ILE A 642 19.80 15.54 -27.36
CA ILE A 642 18.47 15.96 -26.88
C ILE A 642 18.03 17.30 -27.49
N GLY A 643 18.93 18.27 -27.63
CA GLY A 643 18.62 19.57 -28.23
C GLY A 643 18.17 19.50 -29.70
N ASN A 644 18.71 18.56 -30.47
CA ASN A 644 18.27 18.32 -31.86
C ASN A 644 17.01 17.45 -31.90
N LEU A 645 16.84 16.56 -30.93
CA LEU A 645 15.68 15.69 -30.77
C LEU A 645 14.41 16.51 -30.47
N ILE A 646 14.44 17.38 -29.46
CA ILE A 646 13.31 18.24 -29.07
C ILE A 646 12.79 19.05 -30.26
N ARG A 647 13.67 19.55 -31.13
CA ARG A 647 13.29 20.33 -32.34
C ARG A 647 12.46 19.54 -33.36
N LYS A 648 12.47 18.21 -33.28
CA LYS A 648 11.73 17.30 -34.18
C LYS A 648 10.45 16.73 -33.55
N ILE A 649 10.23 16.99 -32.26
CA ILE A 649 9.03 16.59 -31.50
C ILE A 649 8.04 17.75 -31.50
N HIS A 650 6.75 17.48 -31.71
CA HIS A 650 5.73 18.52 -31.72
C HIS A 650 5.38 18.91 -30.28
N ILE A 651 5.03 20.17 -30.00
CA ILE A 651 4.71 20.63 -28.64
C ILE A 651 3.56 19.83 -27.99
N TYR A 652 2.55 19.44 -28.76
CA TYR A 652 1.45 18.59 -28.28
C TYR A 652 1.90 17.20 -27.80
N ASP A 653 3.00 16.68 -28.34
CA ASP A 653 3.55 15.38 -27.93
C ASP A 653 4.09 15.46 -26.49
N PHE A 654 4.53 16.64 -26.03
CA PHE A 654 4.98 16.87 -24.64
C PHE A 654 3.86 16.84 -23.59
N GLN A 655 2.61 16.77 -24.03
CA GLN A 655 1.44 16.60 -23.15
C GLN A 655 0.99 15.14 -23.04
N LYS A 656 1.77 14.18 -23.58
CA LYS A 656 1.41 12.76 -23.64
C LYS A 656 2.42 11.91 -22.87
N GLU A 657 1.94 10.82 -22.28
CA GLU A 657 2.73 9.96 -21.37
C GLU A 657 3.99 9.36 -22.03
N TYR A 658 3.97 9.11 -23.33
CA TYR A 658 5.12 8.55 -24.05
C TYR A 658 6.34 9.48 -24.14
N ILE A 659 6.20 10.77 -23.78
CA ILE A 659 7.32 11.72 -23.76
C ILE A 659 8.20 11.58 -22.51
N LEU A 660 7.67 10.98 -21.45
CA LEU A 660 8.31 10.94 -20.15
C LEU A 660 9.62 10.16 -20.22
N ASN A 661 10.74 10.85 -19.98
CA ASN A 661 12.09 10.31 -20.04
C ASN A 661 13.03 11.15 -19.15
N TYR A 662 13.93 10.50 -18.42
CA TYR A 662 14.78 11.16 -17.42
C TYR A 662 15.71 12.19 -18.08
N ASP A 663 16.47 11.77 -19.09
CA ASP A 663 17.41 12.64 -19.80
C ASP A 663 16.69 13.82 -20.45
N LEU A 664 15.52 13.58 -21.05
CA LEU A 664 14.71 14.63 -21.67
C LEU A 664 14.25 15.67 -20.65
N VAL A 665 13.68 15.21 -19.52
CA VAL A 665 13.20 16.10 -18.46
C VAL A 665 14.37 16.86 -17.84
N ASP A 666 15.47 16.18 -17.50
CA ASP A 666 16.68 16.83 -16.96
C ASP A 666 17.24 17.89 -17.90
N PHE A 667 17.28 17.61 -19.21
CA PHE A 667 17.74 18.57 -20.21
C PHE A 667 16.81 19.78 -20.31
N VAL A 668 15.48 19.57 -20.26
CA VAL A 668 14.48 20.66 -20.29
C VAL A 668 14.58 21.51 -19.02
N LEU A 669 14.77 20.90 -17.84
CA LEU A 669 14.97 21.63 -16.57
C LEU A 669 16.24 22.48 -16.58
N SER A 670 17.30 21.98 -17.20
CA SER A 670 18.61 22.65 -17.26
C SER A 670 18.66 23.79 -18.30
N ASN A 671 17.69 23.88 -19.20
CA ASN A 671 17.73 24.81 -20.33
C ASN A 671 16.49 25.70 -20.39
N ALA A 672 16.65 26.97 -20.00
CA ALA A 672 15.58 27.98 -19.98
C ALA A 672 14.88 28.22 -21.34
N ARG A 673 15.51 27.82 -22.46
CA ARG A 673 14.93 27.94 -23.81
C ARG A 673 13.68 27.08 -24.01
N TYR A 674 13.49 26.01 -23.25
CA TYR A 674 12.40 25.04 -23.45
C TYR A 674 11.25 25.21 -22.45
N GLN A 675 10.90 26.46 -22.16
CA GLN A 675 9.85 26.80 -21.17
C GLN A 675 8.48 26.22 -21.53
N GLU A 676 8.07 26.26 -22.82
CA GLU A 676 6.80 25.70 -23.27
C GLU A 676 6.75 24.17 -23.08
N GLN A 677 7.84 23.47 -23.39
CA GLN A 677 7.94 22.01 -23.20
C GLN A 677 7.91 21.66 -21.71
N LYS A 678 8.60 22.44 -20.88
CA LYS A 678 8.58 22.29 -19.42
C LYS A 678 7.16 22.43 -18.85
N GLU A 679 6.43 23.46 -19.28
CA GLU A 679 5.04 23.69 -18.90
C GLU A 679 4.13 22.54 -19.35
N ALA A 680 4.30 22.02 -20.56
CA ALA A 680 3.54 20.87 -21.06
C ALA A 680 3.80 19.61 -20.21
N ILE A 681 5.07 19.32 -19.88
CA ILE A 681 5.45 18.18 -19.04
C ILE A 681 4.88 18.32 -17.63
N PHE A 682 4.98 19.48 -16.99
CA PHE A 682 4.45 19.63 -15.62
C PHE A 682 2.93 19.61 -15.55
N ASN A 683 2.24 20.12 -16.57
CA ASN A 683 0.79 19.94 -16.67
C ASN A 683 0.39 18.46 -16.84
N LEU A 684 1.18 17.69 -17.60
CA LEU A 684 1.01 16.24 -17.69
C LEU A 684 1.23 15.58 -16.33
N LEU A 685 2.33 15.89 -15.63
CA LEU A 685 2.68 15.25 -14.36
C LEU A 685 1.69 15.55 -13.22
N ARG A 686 0.98 16.68 -13.29
CA ARG A 686 -0.08 17.06 -12.34
C ARG A 686 -1.37 16.23 -12.47
N ASN A 687 -1.53 15.44 -13.53
CA ASN A 687 -2.78 14.74 -13.81
C ASN A 687 -3.11 13.57 -12.86
N GLU A 688 -2.22 13.26 -11.90
CA GLU A 688 -2.37 12.19 -10.91
C GLU A 688 -2.57 10.79 -11.54
N SER A 689 -2.14 10.59 -12.80
CA SER A 689 -2.18 9.28 -13.44
C SER A 689 -1.12 8.34 -12.86
N LYS A 690 -1.38 7.03 -12.90
CA LYS A 690 -0.43 6.01 -12.44
C LYS A 690 0.94 6.20 -13.09
N THR A 691 0.98 6.48 -14.40
CA THR A 691 2.22 6.72 -15.16
C THR A 691 2.97 7.97 -14.67
N SER A 692 2.27 9.08 -14.45
CA SER A 692 2.87 10.32 -13.94
C SER A 692 3.48 10.12 -12.55
N MET A 693 2.82 9.36 -11.70
CA MET A 693 3.28 9.10 -10.34
C MET A 693 4.46 8.14 -10.28
N GLU A 694 4.42 7.08 -11.10
CA GLU A 694 5.58 6.20 -11.31
C GLU A 694 6.77 7.02 -11.81
N PHE A 695 6.57 7.91 -12.78
CA PHE A 695 7.63 8.78 -13.29
C PHE A 695 8.19 9.73 -12.22
N ILE A 696 7.34 10.42 -11.46
CA ILE A 696 7.78 11.33 -10.38
C ILE A 696 8.61 10.56 -9.34
N GLY A 697 8.10 9.41 -8.90
CA GLY A 697 8.76 8.59 -7.88
C GLY A 697 10.09 8.02 -8.34
N GLU A 698 10.18 7.54 -9.58
CA GLU A 698 11.45 7.05 -10.14
C GLU A 698 12.42 8.19 -10.49
N PHE A 699 11.92 9.35 -10.96
CA PHE A 699 12.75 10.53 -11.24
C PHE A 699 13.37 11.12 -9.97
N ILE A 700 12.67 11.11 -8.83
CA ILE A 700 13.25 11.53 -7.55
C ILE A 700 14.40 10.60 -7.11
N LYS A 701 14.37 9.33 -7.50
CA LYS A 701 15.43 8.36 -7.18
C LYS A 701 16.62 8.44 -8.14
N ASN A 702 16.36 8.65 -9.42
CA ASN A 702 17.34 8.46 -10.49
C ASN A 702 17.71 9.74 -11.27
N GLY A 703 16.92 10.81 -11.14
CA GLY A 703 17.09 12.06 -11.88
C GLY A 703 18.27 12.89 -11.36
N ILE A 704 18.79 13.78 -12.21
CA ILE A 704 19.95 14.61 -11.90
C ILE A 704 19.52 15.92 -11.21
N ASN A 705 18.52 16.61 -11.76
CA ASN A 705 18.08 17.94 -11.31
C ASN A 705 16.85 17.89 -10.39
N ILE A 706 16.85 16.99 -9.40
CA ILE A 706 15.72 16.77 -8.47
C ILE A 706 15.31 18.08 -7.77
N ASP A 707 16.29 18.89 -7.37
CA ASP A 707 16.07 20.19 -6.72
C ASP A 707 15.25 21.16 -7.58
N ILE A 708 15.58 21.24 -8.88
CA ILE A 708 14.91 22.12 -9.84
C ILE A 708 13.54 21.54 -10.17
N PHE A 709 13.46 20.22 -10.34
CA PHE A 709 12.21 19.52 -10.63
C PHE A 709 11.15 19.77 -9.56
N ILE A 710 11.47 19.55 -8.28
CA ILE A 710 10.52 19.77 -7.17
C ILE A 710 10.13 21.25 -7.10
N ARG A 711 11.11 22.16 -7.17
CA ARG A 711 10.85 23.61 -7.12
C ARG A 711 9.88 24.08 -8.20
N GLU A 712 10.02 23.55 -9.41
CA GLU A 712 9.21 23.94 -10.56
C GLU A 712 7.89 23.15 -10.64
N LEU A 713 7.80 21.93 -10.12
CA LEU A 713 6.56 21.12 -10.10
C LEU A 713 5.57 21.61 -9.04
N SER A 714 6.05 21.99 -7.84
CA SER A 714 5.19 22.39 -6.71
C SER A 714 4.16 23.50 -7.03
N PRO A 715 4.49 24.56 -7.82
CA PRO A 715 3.49 25.55 -8.25
C PRO A 715 2.36 24.98 -9.12
N TYR A 716 2.61 23.94 -9.92
CA TYR A 716 1.59 23.37 -10.82
C TYR A 716 0.66 22.41 -10.09
N TRP A 717 1.15 21.75 -9.03
CA TRP A 717 0.45 20.68 -8.35
C TRP A 717 0.14 21.00 -6.89
N SER A 718 -0.92 21.79 -6.68
CA SER A 718 -1.39 22.16 -5.34
C SER A 718 -1.85 20.96 -4.49
N ASN A 719 -2.33 19.89 -5.12
CA ASN A 719 -2.82 18.68 -4.44
C ASN A 719 -1.74 17.61 -4.20
N ILE A 720 -0.47 17.93 -4.49
CA ILE A 720 0.68 17.00 -4.35
C ILE A 720 0.71 16.28 -3.00
N TRP A 721 0.45 17.00 -1.91
CA TRP A 721 0.56 16.44 -0.57
C TRP A 721 -0.50 15.39 -0.29
N ASN A 722 -1.78 15.68 -0.58
CA ASN A 722 -2.86 14.70 -0.36
C ASN A 722 -2.59 13.43 -1.15
N TYR A 723 -2.15 13.55 -2.41
CA TYR A 723 -1.86 12.39 -3.23
C TYR A 723 -0.72 11.54 -2.63
N ILE A 724 0.38 12.17 -2.20
CA ILE A 724 1.53 11.45 -1.60
C ILE A 724 1.10 10.68 -0.34
N VAL A 725 0.31 11.32 0.54
CA VAL A 725 -0.17 10.68 1.77
C VAL A 725 -1.11 9.50 1.47
N HIS A 726 -1.96 9.58 0.45
CA HIS A 726 -2.90 8.49 0.12
C HIS A 726 -2.31 7.39 -0.77
N SER A 727 -1.24 7.68 -1.50
CA SER A 727 -0.65 6.73 -2.46
C SER A 727 0.51 5.91 -1.89
N SER A 728 1.07 6.30 -0.75
CA SER A 728 2.21 5.64 -0.12
C SER A 728 1.82 4.99 1.20
N ASP A 729 1.98 3.67 1.30
CA ASP A 729 1.79 2.91 2.54
C ASP A 729 3.00 3.02 3.51
N SER A 730 3.98 3.87 3.20
CA SER A 730 5.23 4.04 3.97
C SER A 730 5.42 5.48 4.44
N ASP A 731 5.45 5.66 5.76
CA ASP A 731 5.75 6.95 6.40
C ASP A 731 7.15 7.48 6.04
N MET A 732 8.11 6.57 5.81
CA MET A 732 9.47 6.94 5.40
C MET A 732 9.50 7.62 4.04
N ILE A 733 8.69 7.11 3.10
CA ILE A 733 8.54 7.71 1.77
C ILE A 733 7.85 9.07 1.90
N VAL A 734 6.74 9.15 2.64
CA VAL A 734 6.01 10.41 2.88
C VAL A 734 6.95 11.47 3.48
N TYR A 735 7.76 11.10 4.48
CA TYR A 735 8.76 11.99 5.08
C TYR A 735 9.83 12.46 4.08
N SER A 736 10.29 11.57 3.18
CA SER A 736 11.28 11.94 2.16
C SER A 736 10.73 12.98 1.16
N TYR A 737 9.46 12.86 0.76
CA TYR A 737 8.80 13.85 -0.07
C TYR A 737 8.58 15.17 0.67
N LEU A 738 8.13 15.11 1.93
CA LEU A 738 7.98 16.30 2.76
C LEU A 738 9.31 17.06 2.86
N LYS A 739 10.42 16.35 3.08
CA LYS A 739 11.76 16.93 3.10
C LYS A 739 12.09 17.65 1.80
N LEU A 740 11.88 17.00 0.66
CA LEU A 740 12.15 17.62 -0.65
C LEU A 740 11.29 18.86 -0.89
N ILE A 741 9.99 18.81 -0.55
CA ILE A 741 9.07 19.94 -0.68
C ILE A 741 9.54 21.11 0.19
N VAL A 742 9.82 20.86 1.48
CA VAL A 742 10.27 21.91 2.42
C VAL A 742 11.60 22.52 1.96
N GLU A 743 12.55 21.70 1.51
CA GLU A 743 13.87 22.18 1.10
C GLU A 743 13.88 22.95 -0.21
N LYS A 744 13.11 22.48 -1.21
CA LYS A 744 13.28 22.92 -2.60
C LYS A 744 12.11 23.75 -3.14
N ALA A 745 10.88 23.53 -2.66
CA ALA A 745 9.72 24.28 -3.15
C ALA A 745 9.76 25.76 -2.73
N GLN A 746 9.11 26.63 -3.51
CA GLN A 746 8.95 28.03 -3.13
C GLN A 746 7.98 28.17 -1.95
N ILE A 747 8.21 29.16 -1.08
CA ILE A 747 7.35 29.38 0.11
C ILE A 747 5.88 29.64 -0.29
N SER A 748 5.67 30.39 -1.38
CA SER A 748 4.33 30.61 -1.95
C SER A 748 3.64 29.30 -2.36
N SER A 749 4.39 28.36 -2.96
CA SER A 749 3.87 27.04 -3.35
C SER A 749 3.57 26.18 -2.13
N ILE A 750 4.43 26.17 -1.11
CA ILE A 750 4.19 25.43 0.15
C ILE A 750 2.90 25.93 0.80
N LYS A 751 2.68 27.25 0.81
CA LYS A 751 1.43 27.84 1.29
C LYS A 751 0.23 27.32 0.50
N ILE A 752 0.27 27.39 -0.84
CA ILE A 752 -0.81 26.90 -1.69
C ILE A 752 -1.07 25.40 -1.47
N ILE A 753 -0.03 24.59 -1.34
CA ILE A 753 -0.16 23.15 -1.07
C ILE A 753 -0.84 22.94 0.28
N SER A 754 -0.38 23.65 1.31
CA SER A 754 -0.97 23.57 2.65
C SER A 754 -2.42 24.05 2.70
N ASP A 755 -2.78 25.10 1.96
CA ASP A 755 -4.15 25.61 1.90
C ASP A 755 -5.11 24.61 1.23
N ASN A 756 -4.60 23.67 0.42
CA ASN A 756 -5.36 22.65 -0.28
C ASN A 756 -5.21 21.23 0.31
N SER A 757 -4.54 21.07 1.47
CA SER A 757 -4.23 19.75 2.03
C SER A 757 -4.09 19.76 3.57
N ASN A 758 -3.91 18.59 4.18
CA ASN A 758 -3.66 18.47 5.61
C ASN A 758 -2.18 18.69 6.02
N LEU A 759 -1.35 19.28 5.15
CA LEU A 759 0.08 19.49 5.40
C LEU A 759 0.36 20.27 6.70
N LYS A 760 -0.44 21.30 6.99
CA LYS A 760 -0.32 22.09 8.23
C LYS A 760 -0.41 21.21 9.48
N GLN A 761 -1.44 20.37 9.52
CA GLN A 761 -1.72 19.46 10.63
C GLN A 761 -0.62 18.40 10.74
N TYR A 762 -0.25 17.77 9.63
CA TYR A 762 0.82 16.77 9.61
C TYR A 762 2.17 17.33 10.13
N ILE A 763 2.51 18.58 9.78
CA ILE A 763 3.71 19.23 10.29
C ILE A 763 3.58 19.50 11.80
N ALA A 764 2.43 19.96 12.27
CA ALA A 764 2.19 20.26 13.69
C ALA A 764 2.30 19.03 14.61
N GLU A 765 1.88 17.86 14.10
CA GLU A 765 1.91 16.56 14.78
C GLU A 765 3.28 15.87 14.69
N LEU A 766 4.22 16.36 13.85
CA LEU A 766 5.51 15.71 13.59
C LEU A 766 6.62 16.26 14.51
N PRO A 767 7.01 15.57 15.61
CA PRO A 767 7.88 16.16 16.64
C PRO A 767 9.30 16.46 16.14
N GLY A 768 9.74 15.73 15.11
CA GLY A 768 11.06 15.88 14.47
C GLY A 768 11.10 16.84 13.27
N PHE A 769 10.01 17.56 12.95
CA PHE A 769 9.95 18.41 11.75
C PHE A 769 11.07 19.45 11.69
N CYS A 770 11.46 20.02 12.83
CA CYS A 770 12.50 21.04 12.92
C CYS A 770 13.87 20.57 12.42
N ASN A 771 14.07 19.26 12.25
CA ASN A 771 15.29 18.66 11.71
C ASN A 771 15.16 18.14 10.28
N ILE A 772 14.03 18.41 9.63
CA ILE A 772 13.80 17.93 8.28
C ILE A 772 14.79 18.50 7.27
N SER A 773 15.29 19.71 7.52
CA SER A 773 16.28 20.39 6.68
C SER A 773 17.39 21.03 7.50
N SER A 774 18.60 21.06 6.95
CA SER A 774 19.71 21.84 7.51
C SER A 774 19.55 23.37 7.32
N ASN A 775 18.58 23.83 6.52
CA ASN A 775 18.34 25.25 6.28
C ASN A 775 17.33 25.83 7.29
N GLU A 776 17.81 26.30 8.44
CA GLU A 776 16.97 26.86 9.50
C GLU A 776 16.13 28.06 9.03
N GLU A 777 16.64 28.93 8.16
CA GLU A 777 15.88 30.08 7.65
C GLU A 777 14.69 29.66 6.81
N LYS A 778 14.83 28.57 6.05
CA LYS A 778 13.73 27.97 5.30
C LYS A 778 12.64 27.46 6.24
N ILE A 779 13.03 26.77 7.32
CA ILE A 779 12.10 26.28 8.33
C ILE A 779 11.36 27.46 8.97
N LYS A 780 12.07 28.50 9.42
CA LYS A 780 11.45 29.70 10.01
C LYS A 780 10.41 30.35 9.07
N GLN A 781 10.71 30.43 7.77
CA GLN A 781 9.78 30.94 6.77
C GLN A 781 8.54 30.05 6.63
N VAL A 782 8.70 28.71 6.64
CA VAL A 782 7.58 27.76 6.59
C VAL A 782 6.71 27.88 7.84
N LEU A 783 7.31 27.86 9.04
CA LEU A 783 6.59 28.02 10.31
C LEU A 783 5.78 29.31 10.33
N LYS A 784 6.39 30.42 9.90
CA LYS A 784 5.75 31.74 9.85
C LYS A 784 4.59 31.81 8.85
N VAL A 785 4.77 31.24 7.66
CA VAL A 785 3.77 31.36 6.59
C VAL A 785 2.57 30.43 6.80
N LEU A 786 2.80 29.25 7.38
CA LEU A 786 1.73 28.30 7.68
C LEU A 786 1.11 28.52 9.07
N ASP A 787 1.74 29.34 9.91
CA ASP A 787 1.40 29.55 11.33
C ASP A 787 1.26 28.21 12.07
N ILE A 788 2.35 27.43 12.06
CA ILE A 788 2.42 26.12 12.71
C ILE A 788 2.44 26.31 14.22
N LYS A 789 1.62 25.52 14.92
CA LYS A 789 1.65 25.36 16.37
C LYS A 789 1.91 23.88 16.66
N PHE A 790 3.12 23.55 17.07
CA PHE A 790 3.50 22.17 17.38
C PHE A 790 2.80 21.65 18.63
N GLU A 791 2.43 20.37 18.59
CA GLU A 791 1.92 19.63 19.76
C GLU A 791 3.07 19.14 20.65
N ASP A 792 4.12 18.61 20.03
CA ASP A 792 5.32 18.15 20.68
C ASP A 792 6.56 18.53 19.86
N ILE A 793 7.69 18.74 20.53
CA ILE A 793 8.94 19.18 19.92
C ILE A 793 10.10 18.42 20.58
N ILE A 794 10.86 17.66 19.79
CA ILE A 794 12.06 16.99 20.30
C ILE A 794 13.19 18.01 20.41
N THR A 795 13.39 18.54 21.62
CA THR A 795 14.33 19.65 21.86
C THR A 795 15.80 19.24 21.78
N ASP A 796 16.15 17.99 22.13
CA ASP A 796 17.51 17.45 22.13
C ASP A 796 18.24 17.54 20.79
N ILE A 797 17.49 17.55 19.70
CA ILE A 797 18.01 17.45 18.34
C ILE A 797 17.92 18.77 17.57
N ILE A 798 17.32 19.82 18.16
CA ILE A 798 17.08 21.12 17.53
C ILE A 798 18.16 22.11 17.95
N SER A 799 18.56 23.01 17.04
CA SER A 799 19.52 24.06 17.38
C SER A 799 18.91 25.10 18.32
N ASP A 800 19.72 25.65 19.23
CA ASP A 800 19.29 26.71 20.16
C ASP A 800 18.67 27.92 19.45
N LYS A 801 19.18 28.25 18.24
CA LYS A 801 18.67 29.38 17.45
C LYS A 801 17.25 29.13 16.94
N LEU A 802 16.96 27.92 16.45
CA LEU A 802 15.64 27.57 15.95
C LEU A 802 14.65 27.39 17.11
N LEU A 803 15.08 26.75 18.21
CA LEU A 803 14.27 26.64 19.42
C LEU A 803 13.91 28.01 20.01
N ASN A 804 14.87 28.94 20.06
CA ASN A 804 14.59 30.33 20.47
C ASN A 804 13.60 31.03 19.53
N TYR A 805 13.66 30.79 18.23
CA TYR A 805 12.70 31.35 17.28
C TYR A 805 11.29 30.80 17.52
N ILE A 806 11.15 29.49 17.73
CA ILE A 806 9.86 28.84 18.03
C ILE A 806 9.26 29.42 19.31
N TYR A 807 10.08 29.53 20.36
CA TYR A 807 9.69 30.10 21.64
C TYR A 807 9.25 31.57 21.53
N GLN A 808 10.04 32.42 20.86
CA GLN A 808 9.76 33.85 20.71
C GLN A 808 8.54 34.17 19.83
N ASN A 809 8.17 33.27 18.91
CA ASN A 809 7.05 33.47 17.98
C ASN A 809 5.85 32.58 18.30
N ASN A 810 5.82 31.97 19.49
CA ASN A 810 4.71 31.16 19.98
C ASN A 810 4.32 30.01 19.04
N HIS A 811 5.28 29.34 18.37
CA HIS A 811 5.02 28.27 17.40
C HIS A 811 4.71 26.91 18.06
N TYR A 812 4.11 26.91 19.25
CA TYR A 812 3.72 25.73 20.02
C TYR A 812 2.29 25.92 20.56
N GLN A 813 1.55 24.82 20.68
CA GLN A 813 0.18 24.86 21.18
C GLN A 813 0.14 25.09 22.69
N ILE A 814 -0.97 25.62 23.18
CA ILE A 814 -1.23 25.77 24.62
C ILE A 814 -1.86 24.46 25.10
N ILE A 815 -1.02 23.43 25.22
CA ILE A 815 -1.38 22.10 25.72
C ILE A 815 -0.32 21.65 26.76
N PRO A 816 -0.65 20.72 27.68
CA PRO A 816 0.24 20.35 28.78
C PRO A 816 1.67 19.97 28.33
N ILE A 817 1.78 19.10 27.33
CA ILE A 817 3.07 18.57 26.83
C ILE A 817 3.96 19.68 26.26
N ALA A 818 3.40 20.57 25.45
CA ALA A 818 4.13 21.67 24.84
C ALA A 818 4.59 22.70 25.88
N LEU A 819 3.74 23.03 26.86
CA LEU A 819 4.08 23.96 27.93
C LEU A 819 5.14 23.38 28.86
N GLU A 820 5.01 22.10 29.24
CA GLU A 820 6.02 21.37 30.01
C GLU A 820 7.39 21.44 29.30
N THR A 821 7.43 21.09 28.01
CA THR A 821 8.66 21.10 27.20
C THR A 821 9.30 22.49 27.15
N MET A 822 8.50 23.55 26.96
CA MET A 822 9.01 24.93 26.90
C MET A 822 9.52 25.41 28.27
N ILE A 823 8.83 25.08 29.37
CA ILE A 823 9.27 25.47 30.71
C ILE A 823 10.53 24.71 31.11
N GLN A 824 10.60 23.39 30.84
CA GLN A 824 11.81 22.58 31.10
C GLN A 824 13.04 23.10 30.36
N THR A 825 12.86 23.62 29.15
CA THR A 825 13.99 24.10 28.34
C THR A 825 14.35 25.57 28.53
N LYS A 826 13.41 26.43 28.94
CA LYS A 826 13.62 27.89 29.01
C LYS A 826 13.57 28.47 30.42
N GLY A 827 13.12 27.72 31.42
CA GLY A 827 12.96 28.24 32.77
C GLY A 827 13.06 27.19 33.86
N ASN A 828 12.39 27.46 34.98
CA ASN A 828 12.38 26.59 36.14
C ASN A 828 11.15 25.69 36.11
N PHE A 829 11.37 24.39 35.99
CA PHE A 829 10.30 23.40 35.98
C PHE A 829 10.24 22.62 37.29
N ASN A 830 9.03 22.48 37.83
CA ASN A 830 8.71 21.58 38.93
C ASN A 830 7.47 20.77 38.55
N GLN A 831 7.63 19.45 38.41
CA GLN A 831 6.55 18.55 38.00
C GLN A 831 5.33 18.63 38.94
N VAL A 832 5.56 18.61 40.25
CA VAL A 832 4.47 18.58 41.25
C VAL A 832 3.66 19.87 41.18
N ASP A 833 4.32 21.01 41.05
CA ASP A 833 3.63 22.29 40.93
C ASP A 833 2.90 22.38 39.58
N PHE A 834 3.52 21.93 38.48
CA PHE A 834 2.89 21.92 37.15
C PHE A 834 1.61 21.07 37.11
N ASP A 835 1.59 19.92 37.79
CA ASP A 835 0.44 19.00 37.77
C ASP A 835 -0.70 19.43 38.71
N THR A 836 -0.37 20.08 39.84
CA THR A 836 -1.33 20.34 40.93
C THR A 836 -1.75 21.80 41.11
N ARG A 837 -0.94 22.74 40.60
CA ARG A 837 -1.14 24.20 40.67
C ARG A 837 -0.53 24.87 39.43
N ASN A 838 -1.06 24.49 38.28
CA ASN A 838 -0.44 24.72 36.97
C ASN A 838 -0.23 26.21 36.66
N TYR A 839 -1.20 27.07 36.99
CA TYR A 839 -1.08 28.49 36.69
C TYR A 839 -0.02 29.16 37.57
N TYR A 840 0.03 28.81 38.86
CA TYR A 840 1.14 29.18 39.74
C TYR A 840 2.50 28.71 39.19
N ALA A 841 2.59 27.48 38.71
CA ALA A 841 3.84 26.95 38.14
C ALA A 841 4.29 27.74 36.90
N ILE A 842 3.35 28.12 36.04
CA ILE A 842 3.61 28.96 34.87
C ILE A 842 4.10 30.35 35.29
N LEU A 843 3.44 31.01 36.23
CA LEU A 843 3.84 32.36 36.69
C LEU A 843 5.22 32.37 37.35
N ASN A 844 5.60 31.26 38.01
CA ASN A 844 6.89 31.11 38.69
C ASN A 844 7.99 30.48 37.82
N SER A 845 7.68 30.13 36.58
CA SER A 845 8.60 29.46 35.66
C SER A 845 9.79 30.32 35.19
N GLN A 846 9.77 31.64 35.43
CA GLN A 846 10.71 32.63 34.87
C GLN A 846 10.73 32.69 33.32
N CYS A 847 9.67 32.18 32.68
CA CYS A 847 9.52 32.16 31.22
C CYS A 847 8.67 33.34 30.72
N ASP A 848 9.20 34.56 30.72
CA ASP A 848 8.43 35.80 30.43
C ASP A 848 7.64 35.77 29.10
N VAL A 849 8.23 35.19 28.04
CA VAL A 849 7.56 35.09 26.72
C VAL A 849 6.37 34.13 26.78
N LEU A 850 6.55 32.97 27.44
CA LEU A 850 5.48 31.99 27.62
C LEU A 850 4.37 32.53 28.51
N ILE A 851 4.72 33.23 29.60
CA ILE A 851 3.75 33.89 30.47
C ILE A 851 2.94 34.90 29.65
N THR A 852 3.61 35.74 28.85
CA THR A 852 2.92 36.72 27.98
C THR A 852 2.03 36.03 26.93
N TYR A 853 2.47 34.90 26.37
CA TYR A 853 1.68 34.12 25.42
C TYR A 853 0.41 33.53 26.05
N ILE A 854 0.52 32.99 27.25
CA ILE A 854 -0.61 32.43 28.01
C ILE A 854 -1.57 33.54 28.45
N GLU A 855 -1.07 34.65 28.99
CA GLU A 855 -1.92 35.79 29.39
C GLU A 855 -2.69 36.37 28.19
N GLY A 856 -2.07 36.42 27.01
CA GLY A 856 -2.71 36.86 25.77
C GLY A 856 -3.78 35.89 25.23
N ASN A 857 -3.76 34.61 25.64
CA ASN A 857 -4.66 33.55 25.19
C ASN A 857 -5.23 32.77 26.39
N ILE A 858 -5.56 33.47 27.47
CA ILE A 858 -5.86 32.85 28.77
C ILE A 858 -7.07 31.91 28.70
N GLN A 859 -8.08 32.21 27.88
CA GLN A 859 -9.24 31.34 27.70
C GLN A 859 -8.84 29.99 27.10
N GLU A 860 -7.99 29.99 26.06
CA GLU A 860 -7.48 28.77 25.43
C GLU A 860 -6.65 27.94 26.43
N TYR A 861 -5.84 28.61 27.26
CA TYR A 861 -5.11 27.95 28.34
C TYR A 861 -6.04 27.27 29.35
N ILE A 862 -7.12 27.94 29.76
CA ILE A 862 -8.05 27.37 30.72
C ILE A 862 -8.72 26.12 30.14
N ASP A 863 -9.18 26.21 28.90
CA ASP A 863 -9.92 25.13 28.24
C ASP A 863 -9.00 23.93 27.93
N ASN A 864 -7.80 24.16 27.39
CA ASN A 864 -6.92 23.09 26.90
C ASN A 864 -5.92 22.56 27.93
N VAL A 865 -5.69 23.27 29.04
CA VAL A 865 -4.67 22.91 30.04
C VAL A 865 -5.24 22.88 31.46
N TYR A 866 -5.74 24.01 31.96
CA TYR A 866 -6.11 24.11 33.37
C TYR A 866 -7.24 23.15 33.75
N LEU A 867 -8.29 23.07 32.91
CA LEU A 867 -9.44 22.21 33.14
C LEU A 867 -9.18 20.75 32.74
N GLU A 868 -8.38 20.51 31.71
CA GLU A 868 -7.98 19.15 31.26
C GLU A 868 -7.09 18.42 32.28
N LEU A 869 -6.21 19.13 33.00
CA LEU A 869 -5.35 18.52 34.02
C LEU A 869 -6.15 18.13 35.28
N GLU A 870 -6.68 16.92 35.36
CA GLU A 870 -7.55 16.46 36.47
C GLU A 870 -6.96 16.73 37.87
N THR A 871 -5.64 16.61 38.03
CA THR A 871 -4.92 16.81 39.31
C THR A 871 -4.74 18.27 39.72
N ASN A 872 -5.04 19.22 38.83
CA ASN A 872 -4.88 20.65 39.06
C ASN A 872 -5.99 21.22 39.97
N THR A 873 -5.93 20.89 41.26
CA THR A 873 -6.94 21.28 42.26
C THR A 873 -6.39 22.20 43.34
N LYS A 874 -5.08 22.40 43.44
CA LYS A 874 -4.41 23.07 44.58
C LYS A 874 -3.78 24.40 44.20
N GLU A 875 -4.40 25.10 43.26
CA GLU A 875 -3.94 26.41 42.79
C GLU A 875 -3.72 27.36 43.96
N GLU A 876 -2.63 28.12 43.93
CA GLU A 876 -2.29 29.05 45.00
C GLU A 876 -3.29 30.24 45.00
N GLU A 877 -3.57 30.83 46.17
CA GLU A 877 -4.65 31.82 46.32
C GLU A 877 -4.44 33.06 45.44
N GLU A 878 -3.25 33.67 45.44
CA GLU A 878 -2.97 34.85 44.59
C GLU A 878 -3.09 34.52 43.10
N SER A 879 -2.64 33.33 42.72
CA SER A 879 -2.72 32.82 41.34
C SER A 879 -4.18 32.58 40.91
N LEU A 880 -4.99 31.99 41.80
CA LEU A 880 -6.41 31.78 41.60
C LEU A 880 -7.16 33.11 41.47
N ILE A 881 -6.90 34.07 42.36
CA ILE A 881 -7.53 35.41 42.30
C ILE A 881 -7.20 36.10 40.98
N LYS A 882 -5.95 35.99 40.51
CA LYS A 882 -5.54 36.56 39.22
C LYS A 882 -6.32 35.94 38.05
N LEU A 883 -6.60 34.63 38.06
CA LEU A 883 -7.49 34.00 37.08
C LEU A 883 -8.92 34.52 37.20
N LEU A 884 -9.48 34.53 38.40
CA LEU A 884 -10.88 34.93 38.63
C LEU A 884 -11.17 36.38 38.24
N ASN A 885 -10.19 37.28 38.44
CA ASN A 885 -10.29 38.68 38.04
C ASN A 885 -9.98 38.93 36.55
N ASN A 886 -9.55 37.92 35.79
CA ASN A 886 -9.23 38.10 34.38
C ASN A 886 -10.52 38.25 33.56
N GLU A 887 -10.67 39.38 32.85
CA GLU A 887 -11.85 39.70 32.03
C GLU A 887 -11.94 38.85 30.76
N ASN A 888 -10.81 38.28 30.29
CA ASN A 888 -10.77 37.47 29.08
C ASN A 888 -11.20 36.01 29.32
N ILE A 889 -11.49 35.62 30.56
CA ILE A 889 -12.02 34.30 30.90
C ILE A 889 -13.55 34.39 30.99
N ASN A 890 -14.25 33.53 30.27
CA ASN A 890 -15.71 33.52 30.28
C ASN A 890 -16.28 32.98 31.61
N GLU A 891 -17.53 33.36 31.92
CA GLU A 891 -18.23 32.98 33.16
C GLU A 891 -18.34 31.46 33.35
N THR A 892 -18.53 30.70 32.27
CA THR A 892 -18.62 29.23 32.33
C THR A 892 -17.30 28.60 32.78
N ALA A 893 -16.18 29.10 32.28
CA ALA A 893 -14.85 28.63 32.64
C ALA A 893 -14.49 29.05 34.07
N LYS A 894 -14.82 30.28 34.49
CA LYS A 894 -14.68 30.71 35.89
C LYS A 894 -15.46 29.81 36.85
N THR A 895 -16.69 29.45 36.49
CA THR A 895 -17.51 28.50 37.27
C THR A 895 -16.82 27.14 37.38
N ALA A 896 -16.30 26.61 36.28
CA ALA A 896 -15.59 25.32 36.27
C ALA A 896 -14.30 25.36 37.11
N ILE A 897 -13.52 26.44 37.04
CA ILE A 897 -12.34 26.66 37.88
C ILE A 897 -12.73 26.61 39.36
N ILE A 898 -13.77 27.35 39.76
CA ILE A 898 -14.24 27.43 41.16
C ILE A 898 -14.74 26.06 41.64
N GLN A 899 -15.46 25.31 40.81
CA GLN A 899 -15.93 23.98 41.16
C GLN A 899 -14.79 22.97 41.34
N LYS A 900 -13.75 23.09 40.51
CA LYS A 900 -12.59 22.19 40.50
C LYS A 900 -11.60 22.44 41.64
N VAL A 901 -11.33 23.70 41.98
CA VAL A 901 -10.27 24.05 42.93
C VAL A 901 -10.64 23.71 44.38
N GLU A 902 -9.69 23.20 45.17
CA GLU A 902 -9.83 22.97 46.62
C GLU A 902 -9.55 24.25 47.44
N THR A 903 -8.70 25.13 46.91
CA THR A 903 -8.28 26.38 47.56
C THR A 903 -9.46 27.29 47.83
N LYS A 904 -9.53 27.79 49.07
CA LYS A 904 -10.52 28.79 49.48
C LYS A 904 -9.92 30.19 49.44
N VAL A 905 -10.69 31.15 48.94
CA VAL A 905 -10.33 32.57 48.91
C VAL A 905 -10.49 33.15 50.32
N SER A 906 -9.52 33.94 50.77
CA SER A 906 -9.51 34.52 52.12
C SER A 906 -10.50 35.66 52.32
N THR A 907 -10.74 36.47 51.28
CA THR A 907 -11.70 37.57 51.32
C THR A 907 -12.27 37.90 49.94
N LEU A 908 -13.55 38.27 49.89
CA LEU A 908 -14.22 38.71 48.65
C LEU A 908 -13.71 40.07 48.17
N SER A 909 -13.15 40.91 49.06
CA SER A 909 -12.62 42.23 48.70
C SER A 909 -11.48 42.23 47.67
N LYS A 910 -10.85 41.07 47.42
CA LYS A 910 -9.83 40.89 46.37
C LYS A 910 -10.41 40.49 45.01
N ILE A 911 -11.72 40.26 44.92
CA ILE A 911 -12.40 39.84 43.70
C ILE A 911 -12.98 41.08 43.02
N ASP A 912 -12.43 41.44 41.87
CA ASP A 912 -12.86 42.62 41.11
C ASP A 912 -13.97 42.28 40.09
N ALA A 913 -14.07 41.01 39.70
CA ALA A 913 -14.99 40.55 38.67
C ALA A 913 -16.41 40.35 39.22
N GLY A 914 -17.34 41.20 38.78
CA GLY A 914 -18.74 41.12 39.16
C GLY A 914 -19.38 39.77 38.82
N GLY A 915 -20.08 39.17 39.78
CA GLY A 915 -20.73 37.85 39.64
C GLY A 915 -19.91 36.69 40.20
N VAL A 916 -18.58 36.77 40.19
CA VAL A 916 -17.69 35.71 40.71
C VAL A 916 -17.86 35.48 42.21
N GLU A 917 -18.11 36.54 42.97
CA GLU A 917 -18.42 36.45 44.41
C GLU A 917 -19.60 35.51 44.69
N ASN A 918 -20.63 35.52 43.84
CA ASN A 918 -21.79 34.65 43.99
C ASN A 918 -21.37 33.19 43.79
N LEU A 919 -20.58 32.90 42.75
CA LEU A 919 -20.08 31.56 42.46
C LEU A 919 -19.20 31.01 43.59
N LEU A 920 -18.35 31.84 44.19
CA LEU A 920 -17.50 31.46 45.32
C LEU A 920 -18.35 31.06 46.54
N LEU A 921 -19.43 31.80 46.81
CA LEU A 921 -20.37 31.51 47.89
C LEU A 921 -21.19 30.25 47.63
N GLU A 922 -21.74 30.10 46.42
CA GLU A 922 -22.54 28.93 46.02
C GLU A 922 -21.75 27.60 46.11
N ASN A 923 -20.44 27.64 45.87
CA ASN A 923 -19.56 26.47 45.87
C ASN A 923 -18.73 26.32 47.16
N SER A 924 -19.04 27.08 48.23
CA SER A 924 -18.32 27.03 49.52
C SER A 924 -16.79 27.26 49.40
N LYS A 925 -16.37 28.13 48.47
CA LYS A 925 -14.95 28.45 48.19
C LYS A 925 -14.46 29.75 48.84
N LEU A 926 -15.27 30.36 49.70
CA LEU A 926 -14.85 31.46 50.58
C LEU A 926 -14.48 30.89 51.96
N ILE A 927 -13.42 31.42 52.59
CA ILE A 927 -13.16 31.16 54.02
C ILE A 927 -14.26 31.86 54.84
N PRO A 928 -15.07 31.13 55.64
CA PRO A 928 -16.23 31.72 56.31
C PRO A 928 -15.84 32.85 57.25
N ASN A 929 -16.33 34.06 56.96
CA ASN A 929 -16.17 35.22 57.82
C ASN A 929 -17.36 36.18 57.68
N TRP A 930 -17.73 36.84 58.79
CA TRP A 930 -18.90 37.71 58.81
C TRP A 930 -18.72 39.01 58.03
N THR A 931 -17.48 39.51 57.90
CA THR A 931 -17.21 40.78 57.19
C THR A 931 -17.63 40.70 55.73
N ASP A 932 -17.17 39.67 55.00
CA ASP A 932 -17.51 39.49 53.59
C ASP A 932 -19.00 39.17 53.40
N ILE A 933 -19.64 38.44 54.34
CA ILE A 933 -21.09 38.15 54.28
C ILE A 933 -21.90 39.43 54.43
N VAL A 934 -21.52 40.31 55.36
CA VAL A 934 -22.20 41.59 55.58
C VAL A 934 -21.95 42.53 54.40
N ASP A 935 -20.71 42.63 53.90
CA ASP A 935 -20.40 43.44 52.72
C ASP A 935 -21.18 42.95 51.49
N LYS A 936 -21.31 41.63 51.32
CA LYS A 936 -22.13 41.04 50.26
C LYS A 936 -23.61 41.35 50.41
N PHE A 937 -24.16 41.25 51.62
CA PHE A 937 -25.53 41.64 51.92
C PHE A 937 -25.82 43.10 51.54
N VAL A 938 -24.88 44.01 51.78
CA VAL A 938 -24.98 45.42 51.38
C VAL A 938 -24.97 45.55 49.86
N SER A 939 -24.05 44.86 49.19
CA SER A 939 -23.99 44.84 47.72
C SER A 939 -25.28 44.30 47.09
N ASP A 940 -25.95 43.35 47.74
CA ASP A 940 -27.19 42.73 47.28
C ASP A 940 -28.44 43.53 47.72
N GLY A 941 -28.28 44.83 48.01
CA GLY A 941 -29.39 45.74 48.32
C GLY A 941 -30.03 45.52 49.68
N ASN A 942 -29.25 45.09 50.68
CA ASN A 942 -29.70 44.70 52.01
C ASN A 942 -30.71 43.53 51.98
N THR A 943 -30.46 42.54 51.12
CA THR A 943 -31.22 41.30 51.08
C THR A 943 -30.31 40.09 51.20
N ILE A 944 -30.81 39.01 51.81
CA ILE A 944 -30.07 37.75 51.85
C ILE A 944 -30.27 37.06 50.50
N SER A 945 -29.26 37.18 49.64
CA SER A 945 -29.28 36.58 48.32
C SER A 945 -29.14 35.06 48.39
N MET A 946 -29.54 34.37 47.32
CA MET A 946 -29.43 32.91 47.25
C MET A 946 -27.99 32.38 47.45
N PRO A 947 -26.94 33.02 46.91
CA PRO A 947 -25.54 32.62 47.17
C PRO A 947 -25.18 32.65 48.66
N VAL A 948 -25.55 33.72 49.37
CA VAL A 948 -25.31 33.85 50.81
C VAL A 948 -26.09 32.78 51.58
N LEU A 949 -27.34 32.53 51.18
CA LEU A 949 -28.19 31.50 51.79
C LEU A 949 -27.58 30.10 51.63
N LEU A 950 -27.12 29.75 50.42
CA LEU A 950 -26.46 28.46 50.15
C LEU A 950 -25.18 28.32 50.95
N PHE A 951 -24.36 29.37 51.01
CA PHE A 951 -23.13 29.39 51.78
C PHE A 951 -23.37 29.16 53.28
N ILE A 952 -24.39 29.80 53.86
CA ILE A 952 -24.76 29.65 55.28
C ILE A 952 -25.42 28.28 55.54
N ASN A 953 -26.16 27.74 54.58
CA ASN A 953 -26.80 26.43 54.71
C ASN A 953 -25.84 25.25 54.59
N ASP A 954 -24.60 25.48 54.17
CA ASP A 954 -23.51 24.53 54.38
C ASP A 954 -23.16 24.47 55.88
N ILE A 955 -23.38 23.30 56.48
CA ILE A 955 -23.19 23.08 57.92
C ILE A 955 -21.76 23.41 58.35
N THR A 956 -20.76 23.14 57.50
CA THR A 956 -19.36 23.40 57.85
C THR A 956 -19.07 24.90 57.91
N ASN A 957 -19.61 25.67 56.97
CA ASN A 957 -19.47 27.12 56.97
C ASN A 957 -20.21 27.74 58.16
N ALA A 958 -21.44 27.28 58.45
CA ALA A 958 -22.20 27.75 59.61
C ALA A 958 -21.47 27.49 60.93
N GLN A 959 -20.85 26.32 61.07
CA GLN A 959 -20.04 25.97 62.25
C GLN A 959 -18.80 26.88 62.38
N GLU A 960 -18.08 27.15 61.29
CA GLU A 960 -16.95 28.08 61.33
C GLU A 960 -17.38 29.51 61.68
N LEU A 961 -18.47 29.99 61.08
CA LEU A 961 -19.04 31.31 61.40
C LEU A 961 -19.45 31.41 62.86
N SER A 962 -20.03 30.34 63.43
CA SER A 962 -20.51 30.29 64.83
C SER A 962 -19.42 30.53 65.88
N LYS A 963 -18.14 30.36 65.51
CA LYS A 963 -17.00 30.60 66.41
C LYS A 963 -16.78 32.08 66.72
N TYR A 964 -17.31 32.98 65.90
CA TYR A 964 -17.10 34.41 66.01
C TYR A 964 -18.43 35.17 66.14
N LYS A 965 -18.47 36.15 67.04
CA LYS A 965 -19.61 37.07 67.14
C LYS A 965 -19.57 38.07 65.98
N ILE A 966 -20.74 38.45 65.46
CA ILE A 966 -20.87 39.52 64.46
C ILE A 966 -20.49 40.86 65.12
N ASP A 967 -19.55 41.59 64.52
CA ASP A 967 -19.11 42.90 65.01
C ASP A 967 -20.16 43.96 64.72
N LYS A 968 -20.83 44.46 65.77
CA LYS A 968 -21.84 45.52 65.65
C LYS A 968 -21.32 46.85 65.12
N ASN A 969 -20.01 47.07 65.11
CA ASN A 969 -19.42 48.37 64.78
C ASN A 969 -18.76 48.40 63.40
N LYS A 970 -18.74 47.28 62.65
CA LYS A 970 -18.11 47.19 61.32
C LYS A 970 -19.01 46.45 60.31
N PRO A 971 -19.18 46.94 59.07
CA PRO A 971 -18.60 48.16 58.50
C PRO A 971 -19.30 49.45 58.99
N LEU A 972 -20.62 49.44 59.14
CA LEU A 972 -21.43 50.54 59.71
C LEU A 972 -22.52 49.95 60.62
N LYS A 973 -22.75 50.56 61.79
CA LYS A 973 -23.70 50.05 62.79
C LYS A 973 -25.12 49.87 62.24
N GLU A 974 -25.64 50.88 61.53
CA GLU A 974 -27.00 50.84 60.96
C GLU A 974 -27.17 49.68 59.98
N THR A 975 -26.14 49.41 59.18
CA THR A 975 -26.10 48.30 58.22
C THR A 975 -26.09 46.94 58.90
N VAL A 976 -25.25 46.79 59.94
CA VAL A 976 -25.17 45.53 60.70
C VAL A 976 -26.47 45.26 61.47
N ASP A 977 -27.11 46.30 62.00
CA ASP A 977 -28.40 46.16 62.68
C ASP A 977 -29.48 45.64 61.69
N VAL A 978 -29.53 46.17 60.46
CA VAL A 978 -30.42 45.69 59.39
C VAL A 978 -30.09 44.25 58.99
N PHE A 979 -28.81 43.90 58.84
CA PHE A 979 -28.38 42.54 58.54
C PHE A 979 -28.79 41.54 59.64
N LEU A 980 -28.55 41.89 60.91
CA LEU A 980 -28.89 41.05 62.05
C LEU A 980 -30.40 40.81 62.15
N GLU A 981 -31.23 41.82 61.91
CA GLU A 981 -32.68 41.64 61.88
C GLU A 981 -33.09 40.75 60.69
N THR A 982 -32.52 40.98 59.51
CA THR A 982 -32.86 40.22 58.29
C THR A 982 -32.49 38.74 58.41
N ILE A 983 -31.30 38.42 58.94
CA ILE A 983 -30.83 37.03 59.09
C ILE A 983 -31.62 36.27 60.15
N LEU A 984 -32.07 36.95 61.21
CA LEU A 984 -32.96 36.37 62.22
C LEU A 984 -34.38 36.14 61.70
N LEU A 985 -34.79 36.82 60.65
CA LEU A 985 -36.12 36.70 60.05
C LEU A 985 -36.15 35.84 58.78
N GLU A 986 -35.02 35.24 58.40
CA GLU A 986 -34.93 34.42 57.18
C GLU A 986 -35.30 32.96 57.44
N ASP A 987 -36.52 32.57 57.05
CA ASP A 987 -37.04 31.22 57.24
C ASP A 987 -36.35 30.17 56.35
N LYS A 988 -35.69 30.56 55.25
CA LYS A 988 -35.04 29.60 54.33
C LYS A 988 -33.69 29.05 54.83
N ILE A 989 -33.13 29.57 55.91
CA ILE A 989 -31.92 28.98 56.54
C ILE A 989 -32.33 27.64 57.19
N THR A 990 -31.61 26.55 56.98
CA THR A 990 -31.95 25.27 57.60
C THR A 990 -31.86 25.34 59.12
N ASP A 991 -32.70 24.60 59.85
CA ASP A 991 -32.74 24.66 61.32
C ASP A 991 -31.37 24.40 61.98
N ILE A 992 -30.56 23.50 61.41
CA ILE A 992 -29.21 23.18 61.89
C ILE A 992 -28.26 24.38 61.70
N SER A 993 -28.20 24.94 60.49
CA SER A 993 -27.38 26.14 60.24
C SER A 993 -27.87 27.34 61.03
N TYR A 994 -29.19 27.49 61.15
CA TYR A 994 -29.85 28.53 61.92
C TYR A 994 -29.41 28.49 63.39
N SER A 995 -29.48 27.31 64.02
CA SER A 995 -28.99 27.12 65.39
C SER A 995 -27.50 27.49 65.56
N ASN A 996 -26.64 27.12 64.59
CA ASN A 996 -25.22 27.51 64.61
C ASN A 996 -25.03 29.03 64.51
N ILE A 997 -25.72 29.72 63.59
CA ILE A 997 -25.56 31.16 63.41
C ILE A 997 -26.11 31.97 64.59
N LEU A 998 -27.10 31.46 65.34
CA LEU A 998 -27.59 32.13 66.55
C LEU A 998 -26.48 32.34 67.59
N ASN A 999 -25.48 31.46 67.65
CA ASN A 999 -24.29 31.65 68.49
C ASN A 999 -23.45 32.87 68.08
N SER A 1000 -23.57 33.36 66.86
CA SER A 1000 -22.87 34.55 66.37
C SER A 1000 -23.59 35.86 66.71
N ILE A 1001 -24.87 35.77 67.12
CA ILE A 1001 -25.70 36.93 67.42
C ILE A 1001 -25.23 37.56 68.75
N PRO A 1002 -24.92 38.87 68.77
CA PRO A 1002 -24.32 39.52 69.95
C PRO A 1002 -25.33 40.04 70.99
N CYS A 1003 -26.64 40.03 70.72
CA CYS A 1003 -27.65 40.63 71.61
C CYS A 1003 -29.02 39.95 71.55
N SER A 1004 -29.83 40.21 72.57
CA SER A 1004 -31.26 39.92 72.60
C SER A 1004 -32.10 41.05 71.98
N TYR A 1005 -33.33 40.72 71.60
CA TYR A 1005 -34.25 41.60 70.89
C TYR A 1005 -35.54 41.79 71.68
N ASN A 1006 -35.83 43.05 72.00
CA ASN A 1006 -37.11 43.47 72.57
C ASN A 1006 -38.22 43.65 71.51
N ARG A 1007 -37.84 43.72 70.24
CA ARG A 1007 -38.73 43.84 69.09
C ARG A 1007 -38.13 43.09 67.92
N LEU A 1008 -38.83 42.06 67.44
CA LEU A 1008 -38.48 41.27 66.26
C LEU A 1008 -39.78 40.75 65.63
N ALA A 1009 -39.96 40.91 64.32
CA ALA A 1009 -41.19 40.53 63.61
C ALA A 1009 -41.13 39.07 63.13
N PHE A 1010 -41.09 38.12 64.07
CA PHE A 1010 -40.91 36.68 63.80
C PHE A 1010 -42.21 35.93 63.50
N GLU A 1011 -43.34 36.60 63.24
CA GLU A 1011 -44.66 35.99 63.03
C GLU A 1011 -44.71 35.10 61.78
N ASN A 1012 -43.84 35.36 60.81
CA ASN A 1012 -43.75 34.61 59.56
C ASN A 1012 -42.71 33.48 59.58
N LEU A 1013 -41.99 33.28 60.69
CA LEU A 1013 -41.04 32.17 60.83
C LEU A 1013 -41.75 30.85 61.09
N SER A 1014 -41.11 29.75 60.73
CA SER A 1014 -41.55 28.42 61.11
C SER A 1014 -41.41 28.19 62.63
N GLN A 1015 -42.32 27.41 63.21
CA GLN A 1015 -42.34 27.12 64.64
C GLN A 1015 -41.00 26.59 65.19
N PRO A 1016 -40.28 25.65 64.53
CA PRO A 1016 -38.97 25.17 65.02
C PRO A 1016 -37.92 26.28 65.15
N LYS A 1017 -37.91 27.29 64.26
CA LYS A 1017 -36.99 28.41 64.37
C LYS A 1017 -37.33 29.34 65.52
N VAL A 1018 -38.61 29.54 65.77
CA VAL A 1018 -39.07 30.33 66.92
C VAL A 1018 -38.69 29.63 68.22
N GLU A 1019 -38.79 28.31 68.29
CA GLU A 1019 -38.25 27.51 69.40
C GLU A 1019 -36.74 27.73 69.57
N LEU A 1020 -35.95 27.67 68.49
CA LEU A 1020 -34.50 27.94 68.52
C LEU A 1020 -34.15 29.36 68.99
N LEU A 1021 -34.95 30.37 68.62
CA LEU A 1021 -34.78 31.75 69.09
C LEU A 1021 -34.96 31.87 70.62
N ILE A 1022 -35.92 31.12 71.18
CA ILE A 1022 -36.14 31.05 72.63
C ILE A 1022 -34.98 30.29 73.29
N GLU A 1023 -34.61 29.12 72.76
CA GLU A 1023 -33.54 28.27 73.31
C GLU A 1023 -32.19 29.00 73.43
N ASN A 1024 -31.86 29.84 72.44
CA ASN A 1024 -30.63 30.61 72.36
C ASN A 1024 -30.70 32.01 73.01
N ASN A 1025 -31.77 32.32 73.76
CA ASN A 1025 -31.98 33.59 74.47
C ASN A 1025 -32.00 34.84 73.56
N ILE A 1026 -32.46 34.71 72.32
CA ILE A 1026 -32.52 35.83 71.37
C ILE A 1026 -33.71 36.75 71.67
N LEU A 1027 -34.87 36.20 72.06
CA LEU A 1027 -36.07 36.99 72.37
C LEU A 1027 -36.11 37.41 73.84
N GLU A 1028 -36.34 38.69 74.13
CA GLU A 1028 -36.58 39.20 75.49
C GLU A 1028 -38.02 38.93 75.95
N LEU A 1029 -38.21 38.72 77.25
CA LEU A 1029 -39.54 38.59 77.82
C LEU A 1029 -40.16 39.98 78.00
N ASN A 1030 -41.09 40.33 77.12
CA ASN A 1030 -41.88 41.56 77.18
C ASN A 1030 -43.30 41.32 76.62
N GLU A 1031 -44.20 42.29 76.81
CA GLU A 1031 -45.61 42.18 76.38
C GLU A 1031 -45.76 41.85 74.89
N ARG A 1032 -44.91 42.43 74.03
CA ARG A 1032 -45.00 42.25 72.58
C ARG A 1032 -44.57 40.86 72.17
N ASN A 1033 -43.35 40.43 72.54
CA ASN A 1033 -42.83 39.11 72.21
C ASN A 1033 -43.73 38.01 72.80
N TYR A 1034 -44.23 38.21 74.02
CA TYR A 1034 -45.21 37.31 74.64
C TYR A 1034 -46.50 37.19 73.83
N THR A 1035 -47.08 38.33 73.43
CA THR A 1035 -48.34 38.37 72.66
C THR A 1035 -48.16 37.75 71.28
N LEU A 1036 -47.05 38.04 70.60
CA LEU A 1036 -46.74 37.47 69.29
C LEU A 1036 -46.56 35.95 69.35
N LEU A 1037 -45.85 35.44 70.37
CA LEU A 1037 -45.71 33.99 70.59
C LEU A 1037 -47.06 33.34 70.90
N ARG A 1038 -47.90 33.99 71.72
CA ARG A 1038 -49.22 33.46 72.08
C ARG A 1038 -50.13 33.36 70.88
N ASP A 1039 -50.22 34.43 70.10
CA ASP A 1039 -51.21 34.56 69.04
C ASP A 1039 -50.83 33.75 67.79
N ASN A 1040 -49.53 33.49 67.54
CA ASN A 1040 -49.05 32.81 66.33
C ASN A 1040 -48.51 31.39 66.56
N PHE A 1041 -47.93 31.08 67.73
CA PHE A 1041 -47.17 29.83 67.94
C PHE A 1041 -47.58 29.01 69.17
N GLY A 1042 -48.21 29.62 70.18
CA GLY A 1042 -48.52 28.97 71.46
C GLY A 1042 -47.31 28.74 72.38
N LEU A 1043 -46.15 29.34 72.09
CA LEU A 1043 -44.87 29.16 72.80
C LEU A 1043 -44.57 30.25 73.85
N HIS A 1044 -45.54 31.09 74.17
CA HIS A 1044 -45.39 32.22 75.11
C HIS A 1044 -45.05 31.77 76.53
N ILE A 1045 -45.47 30.55 76.92
CA ILE A 1045 -45.10 29.96 78.20
C ILE A 1045 -43.64 29.49 78.16
N ASP A 1046 -43.15 28.92 77.06
CA ASP A 1046 -41.75 28.49 76.92
C ASP A 1046 -40.77 29.66 77.04
N LEU A 1047 -41.15 30.85 76.54
CA LEU A 1047 -40.39 32.08 76.78
C LEU A 1047 -40.33 32.44 78.27
N ILE A 1048 -41.42 32.28 79.02
CA ILE A 1048 -41.44 32.46 80.48
C ILE A 1048 -40.58 31.39 81.15
N GLU A 1049 -40.66 30.12 80.75
CA GLU A 1049 -39.84 29.05 81.32
C GLU A 1049 -38.34 29.40 81.21
N LYS A 1050 -37.93 29.86 80.03
CA LYS A 1050 -36.55 30.22 79.72
C LYS A 1050 -36.08 31.51 80.39
N ARG A 1051 -36.92 32.55 80.38
CA ARG A 1051 -36.57 33.92 80.81
C ARG A 1051 -37.35 34.43 82.02
N HIS A 1052 -37.79 33.55 82.90
CA HIS A 1052 -38.53 33.90 84.14
C HIS A 1052 -37.81 34.92 85.03
N TYR A 1053 -36.48 35.09 84.91
CA TYR A 1053 -35.71 36.10 85.63
C TYR A 1053 -36.00 37.54 85.18
N GLU A 1054 -36.60 37.75 84.01
CA GLU A 1054 -37.03 39.06 83.49
C GLU A 1054 -38.45 39.44 83.90
N LEU A 1055 -39.15 38.50 84.53
CA LEU A 1055 -40.53 38.67 84.94
C LEU A 1055 -40.61 39.62 86.15
N THR A 1056 -40.97 40.88 85.89
CA THR A 1056 -41.18 41.93 86.90
C THR A 1056 -42.67 42.10 87.22
N ASP A 1057 -43.00 42.71 88.36
CA ASP A 1057 -44.40 42.98 88.73
C ASP A 1057 -45.09 43.91 87.71
N GLU A 1058 -44.37 44.91 87.18
CA GLU A 1058 -44.89 45.80 86.12
C GLU A 1058 -45.18 45.05 84.82
N LEU A 1059 -44.30 44.12 84.42
CA LEU A 1059 -44.52 43.32 83.22
C LEU A 1059 -45.71 42.38 83.40
N LEU A 1060 -45.82 41.74 84.57
CA LEU A 1060 -46.91 40.84 84.91
C LEU A 1060 -48.30 41.47 84.73
N ASP A 1061 -48.48 42.74 85.10
CA ASP A 1061 -49.75 43.47 84.93
C ASP A 1061 -50.14 43.67 83.46
N THR A 1062 -49.17 43.64 82.54
CA THR A 1062 -49.41 43.77 81.09
C THR A 1062 -49.68 42.43 80.41
N LEU A 1063 -49.25 41.32 81.01
CA LEU A 1063 -49.40 39.98 80.42
C LEU A 1063 -50.79 39.42 80.70
N ASN A 1064 -51.52 39.06 79.64
CA ASN A 1064 -52.83 38.44 79.78
C ASN A 1064 -52.70 36.91 79.88
N PHE A 1065 -53.07 36.36 81.03
CA PHE A 1065 -53.11 34.92 81.29
C PHE A 1065 -54.56 34.41 81.24
N ASP A 1066 -54.84 33.47 80.34
CA ASP A 1066 -56.10 32.71 80.37
C ASP A 1066 -55.99 31.46 81.27
N ASN A 1067 -57.11 30.74 81.41
CA ASN A 1067 -57.19 29.53 82.23
C ASN A 1067 -56.15 28.46 81.81
N ALA A 1068 -55.95 28.29 80.50
CA ALA A 1068 -54.99 27.32 79.98
C ALA A 1068 -53.54 27.74 80.27
N ASN A 1069 -53.23 29.03 80.17
CA ASN A 1069 -51.91 29.60 80.48
C ASN A 1069 -51.56 29.38 81.96
N ILE A 1070 -52.52 29.65 82.86
CA ILE A 1070 -52.35 29.40 84.29
C ILE A 1070 -52.10 27.91 84.56
N VAL A 1071 -52.86 27.01 83.93
CA VAL A 1071 -52.63 25.57 84.04
C VAL A 1071 -51.23 25.18 83.60
N SER A 1072 -50.73 25.69 82.46
CA SER A 1072 -49.38 25.42 81.97
C SER A 1072 -48.29 25.95 82.91
N VAL A 1073 -48.42 27.17 83.41
CA VAL A 1073 -47.49 27.77 84.39
C VAL A 1073 -47.43 26.94 85.67
N LEU A 1074 -48.60 26.49 86.17
CA LEU A 1074 -48.67 25.67 87.38
C LEU A 1074 -47.99 24.31 87.17
N LYS A 1075 -48.23 23.65 86.03
CA LYS A 1075 -47.64 22.33 85.68
C LYS A 1075 -46.13 22.39 85.39
N SER A 1076 -45.61 23.52 84.88
CA SER A 1076 -44.20 23.71 84.50
C SER A 1076 -43.25 23.35 85.64
N GLN A 1077 -42.14 22.64 85.37
CA GLN A 1077 -41.08 22.42 86.37
C GLN A 1077 -39.95 23.46 86.30
N ALA A 1078 -39.88 24.22 85.20
CA ALA A 1078 -38.83 25.21 84.95
C ALA A 1078 -39.11 26.55 85.69
N ILE A 1079 -40.39 26.93 85.84
CA ILE A 1079 -40.76 28.21 86.46
C ILE A 1079 -40.59 28.12 88.00
N PRO A 1080 -39.81 29.02 88.63
CA PRO A 1080 -39.62 29.03 90.07
C PRO A 1080 -40.92 29.28 90.84
N LYS A 1081 -41.01 28.73 92.06
CA LYS A 1081 -42.18 28.87 92.94
C LYS A 1081 -42.63 30.32 93.15
N LYS A 1082 -41.68 31.26 93.30
CA LYS A 1082 -41.96 32.69 93.47
C LYS A 1082 -42.73 33.26 92.28
N ASN A 1083 -42.25 33.01 91.06
CA ASN A 1083 -42.89 33.48 89.83
C ASN A 1083 -44.26 32.84 89.64
N LYS A 1084 -44.41 31.54 89.97
CA LYS A 1084 -45.73 30.87 89.95
C LYS A 1084 -46.71 31.54 90.91
N GLN A 1085 -46.28 31.89 92.12
CA GLN A 1085 -47.13 32.60 93.09
C GLN A 1085 -47.55 33.97 92.55
N GLN A 1086 -46.60 34.75 92.01
CA GLN A 1086 -46.90 36.07 91.45
C GLN A 1086 -47.92 36.00 90.29
N ILE A 1087 -47.75 35.05 89.37
CA ILE A 1087 -48.72 34.83 88.26
C ILE A 1087 -50.07 34.36 88.80
N PHE A 1088 -50.07 33.48 89.80
CA PHE A 1088 -51.29 32.94 90.39
C PHE A 1088 -52.12 34.00 91.12
N ASP A 1089 -51.48 34.90 91.87
CA ASP A 1089 -52.13 35.94 92.66
C ASP A 1089 -52.84 37.00 91.81
N LEU A 1090 -52.40 37.18 90.55
CA LEU A 1090 -53.01 38.12 89.60
C LEU A 1090 -54.25 37.56 88.91
N TYR A 1091 -54.42 36.24 88.90
CA TYR A 1091 -55.56 35.59 88.27
C TYR A 1091 -56.81 35.73 89.15
N ARG A 1092 -57.97 36.00 88.55
CA ARG A 1092 -59.18 36.31 89.31
C ARG A 1092 -59.61 35.11 90.15
N GLU A 1093 -59.82 35.37 91.44
CA GLU A 1093 -60.28 34.35 92.41
C GLU A 1093 -61.50 33.55 91.90
N GLN A 1094 -62.48 34.22 91.29
CA GLN A 1094 -63.68 33.57 90.76
C GLN A 1094 -63.38 32.61 89.61
N ASP A 1095 -62.39 32.93 88.77
CA ASP A 1095 -61.99 32.09 87.64
C ASP A 1095 -61.22 30.86 88.13
N ILE A 1096 -60.44 31.00 89.22
CA ILE A 1096 -59.80 29.87 89.93
C ILE A 1096 -60.86 28.93 90.50
N ILE A 1097 -61.83 29.47 91.24
CA ILE A 1097 -62.88 28.71 91.94
C ILE A 1097 -63.83 27.98 90.97
N ASN A 1098 -63.97 28.48 89.74
CA ASN A 1098 -64.80 27.88 88.70
C ASN A 1098 -64.03 26.90 87.80
N SER A 1099 -62.69 26.89 87.84
CA SER A 1099 -61.87 25.99 87.03
C SER A 1099 -61.63 24.64 87.71
N ALA A 1100 -62.32 23.61 87.23
CA ALA A 1100 -62.13 22.25 87.72
C ALA A 1100 -60.69 21.74 87.52
N GLU A 1101 -60.01 22.16 86.45
CA GLU A 1101 -58.64 21.72 86.16
C GLU A 1101 -57.62 22.36 87.12
N ILE A 1102 -57.75 23.66 87.41
CA ILE A 1102 -56.89 24.34 88.39
C ILE A 1102 -57.11 23.74 89.79
N LEU A 1103 -58.37 23.53 90.19
CA LEU A 1103 -58.71 22.96 91.50
C LEU A 1103 -58.23 21.51 91.69
N GLU A 1104 -57.99 20.73 90.63
CA GLU A 1104 -57.38 19.40 90.73
C GLU A 1104 -55.85 19.44 90.91
N ILE A 1105 -55.19 20.51 90.47
CA ILE A 1105 -53.72 20.70 90.57
C ILE A 1105 -53.33 21.28 91.94
N LEU A 1106 -54.08 22.27 92.42
CA LEU A 1106 -53.79 23.01 93.65
C LEU A 1106 -53.67 22.18 94.94
N PRO A 1107 -54.42 21.09 95.20
CA PRO A 1107 -54.41 20.40 96.49
C PRO A 1107 -53.00 19.97 96.89
N THR A 1108 -52.25 19.42 95.94
CA THR A 1108 -50.87 18.98 96.15
C THR A 1108 -49.92 20.18 96.30
N MET A 1109 -50.08 21.23 95.50
CA MET A 1109 -49.22 22.41 95.58
C MET A 1109 -49.38 23.16 96.90
N VAL A 1110 -50.61 23.32 97.38
CA VAL A 1110 -50.91 23.94 98.67
C VAL A 1110 -50.45 23.04 99.83
N GLN A 1111 -50.62 21.71 99.70
CA GLN A 1111 -50.12 20.76 100.70
C GLN A 1111 -48.60 20.82 100.87
N TYR A 1112 -47.84 21.15 99.83
CA TYR A 1112 -46.37 21.28 99.89
C TYR A 1112 -45.89 22.73 99.97
N ASP A 1113 -46.76 23.68 100.32
CA ASP A 1113 -46.47 25.13 100.43
C ASP A 1113 -45.76 25.68 99.17
N SER A 1114 -46.09 25.10 98.00
CA SER A 1114 -45.58 25.55 96.70
C SER A 1114 -46.38 26.72 96.15
N ILE A 1115 -47.65 26.82 96.57
CA ILE A 1115 -48.53 27.97 96.34
C ILE A 1115 -49.33 28.25 97.62
N SER A 1116 -49.42 29.52 97.98
CA SER A 1116 -50.30 30.04 99.02
C SER A 1116 -51.64 30.43 98.41
N VAL A 1117 -52.73 30.04 99.07
CA VAL A 1117 -54.11 30.35 98.64
C VAL A 1117 -54.84 31.04 99.78
N ASN A 1118 -55.79 31.91 99.44
CA ASN A 1118 -56.67 32.51 100.44
C ASN A 1118 -57.75 31.52 100.91
N LYS A 1119 -58.52 31.92 101.93
CA LYS A 1119 -59.53 31.06 102.55
C LYS A 1119 -60.62 30.61 101.57
N ASN A 1120 -61.06 31.48 100.66
CA ASN A 1120 -62.12 31.16 99.71
C ASN A 1120 -61.68 30.10 98.70
N ILE A 1121 -60.46 30.24 98.16
CA ILE A 1121 -59.86 29.26 97.26
C ILE A 1121 -59.60 27.94 98.01
N LEU A 1122 -59.10 28.01 99.25
CA LEU A 1122 -58.93 26.81 100.09
C LEU A 1122 -60.25 26.07 100.29
N MET A 1123 -61.34 26.77 100.58
CA MET A 1123 -62.67 26.18 100.70
C MET A 1123 -63.18 25.62 99.38
N ALA A 1124 -62.94 26.28 98.25
CA ALA A 1124 -63.27 25.74 96.93
C ALA A 1124 -62.49 24.46 96.61
N ILE A 1125 -61.21 24.39 96.95
CA ILE A 1125 -60.40 23.17 96.81
C ILE A 1125 -61.00 22.05 97.67
N LEU A 1126 -61.32 22.33 98.93
CA LEU A 1126 -61.84 21.32 99.85
C LEU A 1126 -63.23 20.80 99.46
N THR A 1127 -64.07 21.64 98.86
CA THR A 1127 -65.49 21.31 98.60
C THR A 1127 -65.79 20.88 97.16
N LYS A 1128 -64.99 21.32 96.18
CA LYS A 1128 -65.26 21.06 94.75
C LYS A 1128 -64.30 20.05 94.10
N THR A 1129 -63.20 19.70 94.75
CA THR A 1129 -62.23 18.72 94.21
C THR A 1129 -62.77 17.29 94.37
N LYS A 1130 -62.61 16.43 93.36
CA LYS A 1130 -63.21 15.09 93.37
C LYS A 1130 -62.39 14.08 94.17
N ASN A 1131 -61.08 14.28 94.28
CA ASN A 1131 -60.19 13.33 94.94
C ASN A 1131 -60.26 13.42 96.46
N THR A 1132 -61.10 12.57 97.06
CA THR A 1132 -61.35 12.49 98.51
C THR A 1132 -60.07 12.33 99.34
N ASP A 1133 -59.11 11.51 98.90
CA ASP A 1133 -57.89 11.28 99.68
C ASP A 1133 -56.99 12.53 99.73
N LYS A 1134 -56.82 13.23 98.60
CA LYS A 1134 -56.03 14.48 98.52
C LYS A 1134 -56.65 15.60 99.37
N ILE A 1135 -57.97 15.78 99.31
CA ILE A 1135 -58.64 16.82 100.12
C ILE A 1135 -58.64 16.50 101.61
N LEU A 1136 -58.74 15.21 102.00
CA LEU A 1136 -58.62 14.81 103.40
C LEU A 1136 -57.22 15.08 103.94
N GLU A 1137 -56.17 14.81 103.15
CA GLU A 1137 -54.79 15.15 103.53
C GLU A 1137 -54.55 16.66 103.63
N LEU A 1138 -55.07 17.43 102.67
CA LEU A 1138 -54.99 18.89 102.69
C LEU A 1138 -55.72 19.45 103.92
N TYR A 1139 -56.94 18.98 104.19
CA TYR A 1139 -57.70 19.34 105.37
C TYR A 1139 -56.92 19.05 106.66
N ILE A 1140 -56.31 17.87 106.79
CA ILE A 1140 -55.50 17.52 107.98
C ILE A 1140 -54.42 18.59 108.22
N LYS A 1141 -53.73 19.03 107.16
CA LYS A 1141 -52.67 20.05 107.25
C LYS A 1141 -53.21 21.44 107.55
N LYS A 1142 -54.31 21.84 106.91
CA LYS A 1142 -54.88 23.20 106.96
C LYS A 1142 -56.03 23.38 107.95
N SER A 1143 -56.38 22.34 108.69
CA SER A 1143 -57.49 22.33 109.65
C SER A 1143 -57.45 23.48 110.66
N ASN A 1144 -56.28 23.96 111.05
CA ASN A 1144 -56.15 25.10 111.96
C ASN A 1144 -56.71 26.42 111.40
N GLU A 1145 -56.75 26.57 110.07
CA GLU A 1145 -57.26 27.76 109.37
C GLU A 1145 -58.79 27.74 109.18
N LEU A 1146 -59.46 26.65 109.59
CA LEU A 1146 -60.89 26.41 109.44
C LEU A 1146 -61.63 26.50 110.80
N ASN A 1147 -62.76 27.21 110.80
CA ASN A 1147 -63.71 27.24 111.92
C ASN A 1147 -64.72 26.07 111.82
N ASN A 1148 -65.61 25.92 112.81
CA ASN A 1148 -66.55 24.80 112.80
C ASN A 1148 -67.53 24.86 111.62
N ASP A 1149 -67.98 26.04 111.20
CA ASP A 1149 -68.89 26.19 110.05
C ASP A 1149 -68.20 25.73 108.75
N ASP A 1150 -66.93 26.13 108.54
CA ASP A 1150 -66.11 25.68 107.41
C ASP A 1150 -65.92 24.16 107.41
N ILE A 1151 -65.73 23.56 108.60
CA ILE A 1151 -65.61 22.10 108.76
C ILE A 1151 -66.93 21.42 108.41
N THR A 1152 -68.07 22.01 108.80
CA THR A 1152 -69.40 21.51 108.44
C THR A 1152 -69.58 21.51 106.91
N ASP A 1153 -69.28 22.63 106.25
CA ASP A 1153 -69.40 22.76 104.79
C ASP A 1153 -68.50 21.77 104.05
N PHE A 1154 -67.25 21.63 104.50
CA PHE A 1154 -66.33 20.62 103.98
C PHE A 1154 -66.89 19.21 104.14
N LEU A 1155 -67.33 18.83 105.34
CA LEU A 1155 -67.85 17.49 105.60
C LEU A 1155 -69.09 17.20 104.75
N GLN A 1156 -70.03 18.14 104.62
CA GLN A 1156 -71.24 17.98 103.81
C GLN A 1156 -70.92 17.76 102.32
N SER A 1157 -69.84 18.37 101.82
CA SER A 1157 -69.40 18.17 100.44
C SER A 1157 -68.82 16.78 100.15
N LEU A 1158 -68.42 16.03 101.19
CA LEU A 1158 -67.86 14.69 101.03
C LEU A 1158 -68.95 13.62 100.82
N PRO A 1159 -68.66 12.52 100.10
CA PRO A 1159 -69.62 11.42 99.96
C PRO A 1159 -69.88 10.69 101.28
N GLU A 1160 -70.99 9.96 101.36
CA GLU A 1160 -71.21 9.02 102.46
C GLU A 1160 -70.06 7.98 102.52
N PRO A 1161 -69.55 7.62 103.71
CA PRO A 1161 -70.08 7.92 105.04
C PRO A 1161 -69.47 9.18 105.73
N TYR A 1162 -68.70 10.02 105.02
CA TYR A 1162 -68.04 11.20 105.60
C TYR A 1162 -69.00 12.36 105.86
N SER A 1163 -69.94 12.65 104.95
CA SER A 1163 -70.97 13.67 105.16
C SER A 1163 -71.83 13.44 106.40
N ASN A 1164 -72.07 12.17 106.73
CA ASN A 1164 -72.76 11.78 107.97
C ASN A 1164 -72.04 12.22 109.26
N ILE A 1165 -70.79 12.68 109.20
CA ILE A 1165 -70.05 13.27 110.36
C ILE A 1165 -70.52 14.70 110.65
N ALA A 1166 -71.05 15.42 109.66
CA ALA A 1166 -71.58 16.76 109.86
C ALA A 1166 -72.88 16.77 110.68
N GLU A 1167 -73.58 15.64 110.76
CA GLU A 1167 -74.86 15.52 111.47
C GLU A 1167 -74.70 15.04 112.92
N ASN A 1168 -75.16 15.86 113.86
CA ASN A 1168 -75.19 15.54 115.27
C ASN A 1168 -76.09 14.32 115.55
N GLY A 1169 -75.65 13.45 116.45
CA GLY A 1169 -76.33 12.21 116.82
C GLY A 1169 -76.03 10.99 115.93
N LYS A 1170 -75.43 11.16 114.75
CA LYS A 1170 -75.00 10.05 113.89
C LYS A 1170 -73.69 9.40 114.38
N ARG A 1171 -73.53 8.11 114.05
CA ARG A 1171 -72.32 7.32 114.36
C ARG A 1171 -71.67 6.74 113.09
N PRO A 1172 -71.18 7.58 112.16
CA PRO A 1172 -70.65 7.12 110.87
C PRO A 1172 -69.42 6.22 111.04
N PHE A 1173 -69.27 5.29 110.10
CA PHE A 1173 -68.19 4.31 110.07
C PHE A 1173 -67.36 4.49 108.80
N ILE A 1174 -66.15 5.05 108.95
CA ILE A 1174 -65.23 5.27 107.83
C ILE A 1174 -64.17 4.16 107.79
N GLU A 1175 -63.59 3.91 106.62
CA GLU A 1175 -62.57 2.88 106.46
C GLU A 1175 -61.31 3.18 107.29
N LYS A 1176 -60.67 2.13 107.82
CA LYS A 1176 -59.46 2.26 108.64
C LYS A 1176 -58.22 2.36 107.75
N ASN A 1177 -57.88 3.57 107.33
CA ASN A 1177 -56.60 3.89 106.70
C ASN A 1177 -55.86 4.99 107.49
N ARG A 1178 -54.58 5.22 107.16
CA ARG A 1178 -53.71 6.17 107.88
C ARG A 1178 -54.24 7.61 107.82
N VAL A 1179 -54.81 8.01 106.69
CA VAL A 1179 -55.36 9.36 106.44
C VAL A 1179 -56.63 9.56 107.27
N ASN A 1180 -57.60 8.67 107.15
CA ASN A 1180 -58.86 8.68 107.91
C ASN A 1180 -58.64 8.67 109.42
N LEU A 1181 -57.63 7.97 109.91
CA LEU A 1181 -57.30 7.94 111.33
C LEU A 1181 -56.73 9.29 111.82
N LYS A 1182 -55.93 9.96 111.00
CA LYS A 1182 -55.47 11.33 111.28
C LYS A 1182 -56.62 12.33 111.17
N PHE A 1183 -57.43 12.21 110.13
CA PHE A 1183 -58.61 13.03 109.88
C PHE A 1183 -59.59 13.01 111.06
N ALA A 1184 -59.97 11.80 111.51
CA ALA A 1184 -60.84 11.65 112.68
C ALA A 1184 -60.20 12.26 113.93
N LYS A 1185 -58.90 12.06 114.16
CA LYS A 1185 -58.18 12.66 115.30
C LYS A 1185 -58.17 14.19 115.25
N VAL A 1186 -57.98 14.78 114.07
CA VAL A 1186 -58.02 16.24 113.87
C VAL A 1186 -59.41 16.78 114.19
N LEU A 1187 -60.48 16.14 113.70
CA LEU A 1187 -61.86 16.51 114.04
C LEU A 1187 -62.13 16.46 115.54
N ARG A 1188 -61.57 15.46 116.25
CA ARG A 1188 -61.68 15.36 117.71
C ARG A 1188 -60.88 16.44 118.43
N LEU A 1189 -59.67 16.76 117.98
CA LEU A 1189 -58.85 17.82 118.56
C LEU A 1189 -59.51 19.20 118.40
N LYS A 1190 -60.22 19.40 117.29
CA LYS A 1190 -61.04 20.60 117.04
C LYS A 1190 -62.35 20.62 117.85
N ASN A 1191 -62.62 19.62 118.70
CA ASN A 1191 -63.89 19.45 119.40
C ASN A 1191 -65.11 19.43 118.45
N TYR A 1192 -64.95 19.01 117.20
CA TYR A 1192 -66.07 18.87 116.26
C TYR A 1192 -66.83 17.54 116.47
N ILE A 1193 -66.11 16.49 116.88
CA ILE A 1193 -66.68 15.18 117.22
C ILE A 1193 -66.41 14.80 118.68
N SER A 1194 -67.30 14.00 119.27
CA SER A 1194 -67.24 13.65 120.69
C SER A 1194 -66.26 12.50 120.97
N LYS A 1195 -66.23 11.46 120.11
CA LYS A 1195 -65.42 10.25 120.35
C LYS A 1195 -65.03 9.54 119.05
N ILE A 1196 -63.88 8.87 119.08
CA ILE A 1196 -63.40 7.98 118.01
C ILE A 1196 -63.17 6.58 118.60
N GLU A 1197 -63.73 5.56 117.96
CA GLU A 1197 -63.56 4.14 118.31
C GLU A 1197 -62.91 3.39 117.13
N ILE A 1198 -61.76 2.75 117.36
CA ILE A 1198 -61.05 2.00 116.32
C ILE A 1198 -61.51 0.55 116.35
N GLU A 1199 -62.16 0.09 115.28
CA GLU A 1199 -62.65 -1.27 115.14
C GLU A 1199 -61.85 -2.07 114.10
N LYS A 1200 -62.12 -3.39 113.98
CA LYS A 1200 -61.41 -4.28 113.06
C LYS A 1200 -61.58 -3.90 111.58
N LYS A 1201 -62.77 -3.42 111.18
CA LYS A 1201 -63.13 -3.12 109.77
C LYS A 1201 -63.19 -1.62 109.44
N GLY A 1202 -62.89 -0.72 110.39
CA GLY A 1202 -63.10 0.73 110.20
C GLY A 1202 -62.97 1.54 111.49
N ILE A 1203 -63.20 2.84 111.38
CA ILE A 1203 -63.15 3.81 112.47
C ILE A 1203 -64.57 4.34 112.68
N ARG A 1204 -65.11 4.15 113.87
CA ARG A 1204 -66.43 4.68 114.23
C ARG A 1204 -66.27 6.05 114.86
N ILE A 1205 -66.94 7.03 114.27
CA ILE A 1205 -66.96 8.41 114.73
C ILE A 1205 -68.27 8.64 115.47
N SER A 1206 -68.20 9.20 116.68
CA SER A 1206 -69.40 9.65 117.41
C SER A 1206 -69.45 11.17 117.36
N THR A 1207 -70.53 11.74 116.82
CA THR A 1207 -70.78 13.19 116.87
C THR A 1207 -71.39 13.57 118.22
N PHE A 1208 -71.50 14.86 118.51
CA PHE A 1208 -72.23 15.32 119.70
C PHE A 1208 -73.73 15.06 119.51
N ARG A 1209 -74.46 14.78 120.60
CA ARG A 1209 -75.92 14.71 120.55
C ARG A 1209 -76.46 16.14 120.53
N ASN A 1210 -77.50 16.41 119.74
CA ASN A 1210 -78.22 17.67 119.84
C ASN A 1210 -78.71 17.84 121.28
N GLU A 1211 -78.42 19.00 121.88
CA GLU A 1211 -79.12 19.44 123.09
C GLU A 1211 -80.58 19.76 122.78
#